data_AF-A0A3D0DRW9-F1
#
_entry.id   AF-A0A3D0DRW9-F1
#
_cell.length_a   1.000
_cell.length_b   1.000
_cell.length_c   1.000
_cell.angle_alpha   90.00
_cell.angle_beta   90.00
_cell.angle_gamma   90.00
#
_symmetry.space_group_name_H-M   'P 1'
#
loop_
_entity.id
_entity.type
_entity.pdbx_description
1 polymer ?
#
loop_
_entity_poly.entity_id
_entity_poly.type
_entity_poly.pdbx_seq_one_letter_code
_entity_poly.pdbx_strand_id
1 'polypeptide(L)'
;MSGLLDYLVEQAKDIDPAAFTLSKATEFKKTYADLEALPWIDFNVDTDGEPIWLRVHRLEAARAPALPEPELAPFLVIGDDPAARPPALKETALASARNKDAGIVGEEVAEQRDEQRRARVGRLLQVYTQHWNDWALRERPRRQVMTLYADLFALKTRLESEEAVRPTELVWGMGVSSWRITATNQTGSPVSADFHYPLITQAVELEIDSASHAIAVRPRQVEPRLEFDAFAACAVPGIGDVERAARTLLRERPDMTVSPFDPTTVEPILSLVAANVAASARYDREAASAPAASEELVVTNQWVVFTRPRASHFLIDDISRLKERVSAGNAIPDGPLSIVTPPGEAVIEHDPIAFRGLSGRAASRGEARELYFPLPYNREQETIVQQLARSPGVAVQGPPGTGKTHTIANIISHYLASGKRILVTSKGEPALKVLQEKIPVSIRPLTVALLSGDKEGMRQFQASIEAIIHTLTHLNPRMEEEAIAACRAALDRAHEEMARIDTRIDDIARAHLGEIDVDGVPLRAQKMAELVIDGREQFGWFDDQLSLAAENAPPFGDEAGMQLRDARRRLGSDLVYCHATIPASCDLLQPAEVGRLHEVLQTVREIERDEAAGMLLPLRATTPEVLDDARQLLAALDLAAALVRELEESGHEWVFALREKCRRADFATERASLEALFSEMDALLQARSEFMQRPVTAPREALEHPKALEAIARGAESGKPFGFLAFGVGDIKPHIGAIRVAGLAPGSTGDWAHVQRFAALHTRLLSFVVRWNTFAELLSLPLLQPDVAQLRMTEQVALAARRAHTLATTHDVMLPGLAEQVFAQVPRSDLLGRHADLARVREHLRRHLTRAELAEAMTSLATLRDKLAGATGPVSDQLRAFVEHALGTADLPAERIVADYADILADIRRIEALAPVLATARQLAGDIERHG
;
A
#
# COMPACT_ATOMS: atom_id res chain seq x y z
N MET A 1 -36.17 -18.12 23.08
CA MET A 1 -35.99 -17.50 21.75
C MET A 1 -37.12 -16.54 21.36
N SER A 2 -38.39 -16.98 21.21
CA SER A 2 -39.46 -16.10 20.68
C SER A 2 -39.48 -14.70 21.29
N GLY A 3 -39.62 -14.55 22.62
CA GLY A 3 -39.70 -13.23 23.25
C GLY A 3 -38.53 -12.27 22.98
N LEU A 4 -37.34 -12.77 22.64
CA LEU A 4 -36.19 -11.93 22.25
C LEU A 4 -36.27 -11.52 20.77
N LEU A 5 -36.75 -12.42 19.92
CA LEU A 5 -37.07 -12.13 18.51
C LEU A 5 -38.27 -11.17 18.40
N ASP A 6 -39.29 -11.35 19.23
CA ASP A 6 -40.46 -10.48 19.35
C ASP A 6 -40.04 -9.08 19.84
N TYR A 7 -39.19 -8.99 20.86
CA TYR A 7 -38.60 -7.71 21.31
C TYR A 7 -37.81 -6.99 20.20
N LEU A 8 -36.99 -7.71 19.42
CA LEU A 8 -36.25 -7.13 18.29
C LEU A 8 -37.18 -6.62 17.18
N VAL A 9 -38.29 -7.31 16.92
CA VAL A 9 -39.31 -6.89 15.96
C VAL A 9 -40.09 -5.66 16.46
N GLU A 10 -40.48 -5.61 17.73
CA GLU A 10 -41.16 -4.45 18.33
C GLU A 10 -40.24 -3.22 18.41
N GLN A 11 -38.95 -3.39 18.73
CA GLN A 11 -37.96 -2.29 18.65
C GLN A 11 -37.78 -1.73 17.24
N ALA A 12 -38.10 -2.50 16.19
CA ALA A 12 -37.99 -2.08 14.80
C ALA A 12 -39.28 -1.48 14.20
N LYS A 13 -40.37 -1.41 14.99
CA LYS A 13 -41.75 -1.08 14.57
C LYS A 13 -42.24 0.33 14.93
N ASP A 14 -41.35 1.27 15.26
CA ASP A 14 -41.74 2.67 15.50
C ASP A 14 -42.11 3.37 14.17
N ILE A 15 -43.34 3.11 13.72
CA ILE A 15 -43.90 3.53 12.43
C ILE A 15 -44.69 4.84 12.62
N ASP A 16 -44.12 5.96 12.15
CA ASP A 16 -44.85 7.23 12.01
C ASP A 16 -45.82 7.15 10.82
N PRO A 17 -47.17 7.15 11.03
CA PRO A 17 -48.12 7.13 9.92
C PRO A 17 -48.02 8.39 9.05
N ALA A 18 -47.57 9.51 9.60
CA ALA A 18 -47.38 10.74 8.85
C ALA A 18 -46.17 10.67 7.91
N ALA A 19 -45.32 9.64 7.97
CA ALA A 19 -44.23 9.44 7.02
C ALA A 19 -44.73 9.04 5.61
N PHE A 20 -45.94 8.47 5.51
CA PHE A 20 -46.52 7.94 4.27
C PHE A 20 -47.16 9.03 3.39
N THR A 21 -46.37 10.04 3.05
CA THR A 21 -46.74 11.09 2.10
C THR A 21 -45.59 11.39 1.13
N LEU A 22 -45.87 11.33 -0.17
CA LEU A 22 -44.93 11.67 -1.24
C LEU A 22 -44.49 13.14 -1.22
N SER A 23 -45.06 13.98 -0.35
CA SER A 23 -44.56 15.34 -0.06
C SER A 23 -43.26 15.34 0.76
N LYS A 24 -43.02 14.31 1.58
CA LYS A 24 -41.80 14.14 2.40
C LYS A 24 -40.63 13.49 1.64
N ALA A 25 -40.85 12.99 0.43
CA ALA A 25 -39.78 12.48 -0.44
C ALA A 25 -39.03 13.67 -1.09
N THR A 26 -37.89 14.05 -0.51
CA THR A 26 -37.15 15.28 -0.84
C THR A 26 -36.00 15.12 -1.83
N GLU A 27 -35.42 13.93 -1.99
CA GLU A 27 -34.19 13.73 -2.77
C GLU A 27 -34.45 13.48 -4.26
N PHE A 28 -35.32 12.54 -4.59
CA PHE A 28 -35.74 12.24 -5.97
C PHE A 28 -37.18 11.76 -6.00
N LYS A 29 -37.98 12.35 -6.89
CA LYS A 29 -39.37 11.97 -7.16
C LYS A 29 -39.74 12.35 -8.60
N LYS A 30 -40.33 11.43 -9.34
CA LYS A 30 -40.92 11.64 -10.68
C LYS A 30 -42.21 10.83 -10.80
N THR A 31 -43.30 11.48 -11.17
CA THR A 31 -44.58 10.85 -11.51
C THR A 31 -44.65 10.56 -13.01
N TYR A 32 -45.67 9.83 -13.46
CA TYR A 32 -45.92 9.63 -14.89
C TYR A 32 -46.02 10.96 -15.66
N ALA A 33 -46.80 11.92 -15.13
CA ALA A 33 -46.97 13.25 -15.73
C ALA A 33 -45.68 14.08 -15.82
N ASP A 34 -44.70 13.85 -14.94
CA ASP A 34 -43.38 14.51 -15.01
C ASP A 34 -42.51 13.98 -16.17
N LEU A 35 -42.83 12.80 -16.70
CA LEU A 35 -41.98 12.04 -17.63
C LEU A 35 -42.62 11.79 -19.00
N GLU A 36 -43.94 11.62 -19.08
CA GLU A 36 -44.68 11.35 -20.32
C GLU A 36 -44.46 12.42 -21.41
N ALA A 37 -44.33 13.69 -21.00
CA ALA A 37 -44.14 14.81 -21.91
C ALA A 37 -42.72 14.93 -22.53
N LEU A 38 -41.80 14.00 -22.23
CA LEU A 38 -40.38 14.12 -22.60
C LEU A 38 -40.00 13.19 -23.78
N PRO A 39 -39.63 13.73 -24.97
CA PRO A 39 -39.50 12.93 -26.21
C PRO A 39 -38.33 11.92 -26.28
N TRP A 40 -37.40 11.97 -25.34
CA TRP A 40 -36.19 11.12 -25.32
C TRP A 40 -36.16 10.22 -24.08
N ILE A 41 -37.34 9.72 -23.75
CA ILE A 41 -37.58 8.74 -22.69
C ILE A 41 -38.42 7.62 -23.31
N ASP A 42 -37.98 6.38 -23.14
CA ASP A 42 -38.79 5.21 -23.50
C ASP A 42 -39.32 4.55 -22.23
N PHE A 43 -40.58 4.09 -22.28
CA PHE A 43 -41.21 3.28 -21.24
C PHE A 43 -41.34 1.83 -21.72
N ASN A 44 -41.23 0.88 -20.78
CA ASN A 44 -41.49 -0.55 -21.00
C ASN A 44 -40.80 -1.13 -22.25
N VAL A 45 -39.48 -0.94 -22.36
CA VAL A 45 -38.67 -1.51 -23.45
C VAL A 45 -38.28 -2.93 -23.09
N ASP A 46 -38.67 -3.90 -23.91
CA ASP A 46 -38.26 -5.29 -23.79
C ASP A 46 -36.91 -5.53 -24.50
N THR A 47 -35.99 -6.20 -23.81
CA THR A 47 -34.67 -6.59 -24.32
C THR A 47 -34.34 -7.97 -23.76
N ASP A 48 -34.35 -8.98 -24.64
CA ASP A 48 -33.95 -10.37 -24.37
C ASP A 48 -34.52 -10.98 -23.07
N GLY A 49 -35.76 -10.62 -22.71
CA GLY A 49 -36.46 -11.16 -21.54
C GLY A 49 -36.26 -10.38 -20.23
N GLU A 50 -35.52 -9.27 -20.24
CA GLU A 50 -35.42 -8.36 -19.11
C GLU A 50 -36.13 -7.02 -19.39
N PRO A 51 -37.24 -6.68 -18.70
CA PRO A 51 -37.96 -5.43 -18.93
C PRO A 51 -37.17 -4.20 -18.44
N ILE A 52 -37.09 -3.17 -19.28
CA ILE A 52 -36.67 -1.81 -18.89
C ILE A 52 -37.92 -0.98 -18.66
N TRP A 53 -38.16 -0.54 -17.44
CA TRP A 53 -39.34 0.26 -17.11
C TRP A 53 -39.20 1.72 -17.55
N LEU A 54 -37.98 2.28 -17.48
CA LEU A 54 -37.65 3.61 -17.98
C LEU A 54 -36.28 3.59 -18.64
N ARG A 55 -36.15 4.08 -19.87
CA ARG A 55 -34.86 4.35 -20.52
C ARG A 55 -34.73 5.85 -20.78
N VAL A 56 -33.73 6.48 -20.20
CA VAL A 56 -33.42 7.91 -20.37
C VAL A 56 -32.17 8.04 -21.23
N HIS A 57 -32.33 8.58 -22.44
CA HIS A 57 -31.22 8.74 -23.39
C HIS A 57 -30.26 9.83 -22.94
N ARG A 58 -28.96 9.62 -23.19
CA ARG A 58 -27.94 10.65 -22.98
C ARG A 58 -27.96 11.65 -24.14
N LEU A 59 -28.16 12.93 -23.84
CA LEU A 59 -28.28 14.00 -24.84
C LEU A 59 -27.22 15.08 -24.65
N GLU A 60 -26.82 15.70 -25.76
CA GLU A 60 -25.98 16.91 -25.77
C GLU A 60 -26.81 18.15 -26.09
N ALA A 61 -26.50 19.27 -25.43
CA ALA A 61 -27.18 20.55 -25.64
C ALA A 61 -26.95 21.10 -27.05
N ALA A 62 -28.03 21.43 -27.77
CA ALA A 62 -27.93 22.17 -29.01
C ALA A 62 -27.71 23.66 -28.73
N ARG A 63 -26.84 24.31 -29.50
CA ARG A 63 -26.63 25.77 -29.48
C ARG A 63 -27.76 26.49 -30.21
N ALA A 64 -27.99 27.76 -29.87
CA ALA A 64 -28.94 28.60 -30.60
C ALA A 64 -28.53 28.73 -32.09
N PRO A 65 -29.49 29.01 -33.00
CA PRO A 65 -29.19 29.19 -34.42
C PRO A 65 -28.16 30.29 -34.65
N ALA A 66 -27.26 30.12 -35.62
CA ALA A 66 -26.32 31.16 -36.00
C ALA A 66 -27.05 32.39 -36.57
N LEU A 67 -26.58 33.59 -36.22
CA LEU A 67 -27.13 34.84 -36.75
C LEU A 67 -26.71 35.01 -38.23
N PRO A 68 -27.65 35.26 -39.17
CA PRO A 68 -27.31 35.40 -40.60
C PRO A 68 -26.35 36.55 -40.92
N GLU A 69 -26.42 37.65 -40.15
CA GLU A 69 -25.53 38.81 -40.27
C GLU A 69 -24.73 38.95 -38.95
N PRO A 70 -23.63 38.17 -38.76
CA PRO A 70 -22.91 38.10 -37.48
C PRO A 70 -22.29 39.45 -37.07
N GLU A 71 -22.02 40.34 -38.03
CA GLU A 71 -21.59 41.72 -37.79
C GLU A 71 -22.59 42.57 -36.97
N LEU A 72 -23.86 42.18 -36.94
CA LEU A 72 -24.91 42.86 -36.18
C LEU A 72 -25.18 42.24 -34.79
N ALA A 73 -24.53 41.12 -34.45
CA ALA A 73 -24.64 40.48 -33.14
C ALA A 73 -24.34 41.43 -31.94
N PRO A 74 -23.39 42.38 -32.01
CA PRO A 74 -23.14 43.32 -30.91
C PRO A 74 -24.33 44.23 -30.54
N PHE A 75 -25.29 44.42 -31.45
CA PHE A 75 -26.51 45.22 -31.25
C PHE A 75 -27.70 44.41 -30.74
N LEU A 76 -27.52 43.11 -30.53
CA LEU A 76 -28.55 42.19 -30.05
C LEU A 76 -28.17 41.61 -28.68
N VAL A 77 -29.20 41.20 -27.93
CA VAL A 77 -29.06 40.30 -26.78
C VAL A 77 -29.56 38.94 -27.25
N ILE A 78 -28.64 37.97 -27.35
CA ILE A 78 -28.92 36.59 -27.77
C ILE A 78 -28.40 35.67 -26.66
N GLY A 79 -29.14 34.62 -26.32
CA GLY A 79 -28.75 33.64 -25.31
C GLY A 79 -28.95 32.19 -25.78
N ASP A 80 -28.08 31.30 -25.29
CA ASP A 80 -28.13 29.83 -25.50
C ASP A 80 -28.96 29.08 -24.42
N ASP A 81 -29.75 29.83 -23.64
CA ASP A 81 -30.74 29.29 -22.72
C ASP A 81 -32.14 29.43 -23.32
N PRO A 82 -32.84 28.34 -23.67
CA PRO A 82 -34.17 28.39 -24.28
C PRO A 82 -35.27 28.79 -23.30
N ALA A 83 -35.00 28.86 -21.99
CA ALA A 83 -35.90 29.40 -20.97
C ALA A 83 -35.69 30.90 -20.71
N ALA A 84 -34.61 31.50 -21.24
CA ALA A 84 -34.37 32.94 -21.14
C ALA A 84 -35.35 33.76 -22.00
N ARG A 85 -35.25 35.10 -21.89
CA ARG A 85 -36.04 36.01 -22.73
C ARG A 85 -35.64 35.85 -24.20
N PRO A 86 -36.59 35.94 -25.15
CA PRO A 86 -36.28 35.92 -26.58
C PRO A 86 -35.28 37.02 -26.98
N PRO A 87 -34.60 36.87 -28.14
CA PRO A 87 -33.66 37.85 -28.63
C PRO A 87 -34.27 39.26 -28.67
N ALA A 88 -33.49 40.25 -28.24
CA ALA A 88 -33.93 41.63 -28.11
C ALA A 88 -32.87 42.64 -28.58
N LEU A 89 -33.29 43.87 -28.90
CA LEU A 89 -32.36 44.96 -29.20
C LEU A 89 -31.55 45.32 -27.95
N LYS A 90 -30.24 45.50 -28.14
CA LYS A 90 -29.33 45.97 -27.11
C LYS A 90 -29.22 47.49 -27.18
N GLU A 91 -30.21 48.18 -26.63
CA GLU A 91 -30.33 49.65 -26.66
C GLU A 91 -29.05 50.39 -26.23
N THR A 92 -28.31 49.86 -25.26
CA THR A 92 -27.02 50.45 -24.82
C THR A 92 -25.94 50.39 -25.89
N ALA A 93 -25.91 49.35 -26.75
CA ALA A 93 -24.97 49.25 -27.86
C ALA A 93 -25.39 50.13 -29.04
N LEU A 94 -26.68 50.26 -29.32
CA LEU A 94 -27.23 51.18 -30.33
C LEU A 94 -26.94 52.64 -29.93
N ALA A 95 -27.29 53.05 -28.71
CA ALA A 95 -26.99 54.37 -28.19
C ALA A 95 -25.48 54.68 -28.17
N SER A 96 -24.63 53.71 -27.82
CA SER A 96 -23.18 53.88 -27.89
C SER A 96 -22.68 54.08 -29.33
N ALA A 97 -23.28 53.42 -30.32
CA ALA A 97 -22.95 53.62 -31.73
C ALA A 97 -23.44 54.99 -32.25
N ARG A 98 -24.67 55.41 -31.94
CA ARG A 98 -25.17 56.77 -32.23
C ARG A 98 -24.23 57.84 -31.68
N ASN A 99 -23.86 57.74 -30.40
CA ASN A 99 -22.99 58.72 -29.75
C ASN A 99 -21.57 58.75 -30.37
N LYS A 100 -21.08 57.60 -30.85
CA LYS A 100 -19.82 57.51 -31.58
C LYS A 100 -19.93 58.14 -32.98
N ASP A 101 -21.04 57.93 -33.69
CA ASP A 101 -21.29 58.60 -34.98
C ASP A 101 -21.40 60.12 -34.80
N ALA A 102 -22.12 60.60 -33.76
CA ALA A 102 -22.31 62.03 -33.48
C ALA A 102 -20.97 62.77 -33.29
N GLY A 103 -20.03 62.15 -32.57
CA GLY A 103 -18.66 62.68 -32.39
C GLY A 103 -17.78 62.69 -33.65
N ILE A 104 -18.22 62.12 -34.78
CA ILE A 104 -17.44 62.01 -36.03
C ILE A 104 -18.11 62.79 -37.18
N VAL A 105 -19.44 62.68 -37.33
CA VAL A 105 -20.19 63.24 -38.47
C VAL A 105 -21.25 64.29 -38.09
N GLY A 106 -21.36 64.65 -36.80
CA GLY A 106 -22.36 65.59 -36.30
C GLY A 106 -23.73 64.95 -36.06
N GLU A 107 -24.58 65.66 -35.30
CA GLU A 107 -25.80 65.10 -34.71
C GLU A 107 -26.83 64.65 -35.76
N GLU A 108 -27.12 65.46 -36.79
CA GLU A 108 -28.11 65.12 -37.84
C GLU A 108 -27.73 63.85 -38.63
N VAL A 109 -26.47 63.71 -39.01
CA VAL A 109 -25.99 62.56 -39.80
C VAL A 109 -25.90 61.30 -38.93
N ALA A 110 -25.61 61.45 -37.63
CA ALA A 110 -25.62 60.37 -36.67
C ALA A 110 -27.04 59.85 -36.39
N GLU A 111 -28.03 60.74 -36.30
CA GLU A 111 -29.46 60.38 -36.15
C GLU A 111 -29.93 59.51 -37.33
N GLN A 112 -29.69 59.96 -38.57
CA GLN A 112 -30.06 59.22 -39.78
C GLN A 112 -29.36 57.86 -39.87
N ARG A 113 -28.08 57.77 -39.47
CA ARG A 113 -27.33 56.51 -39.43
C ARG A 113 -27.85 55.55 -38.36
N ASP A 114 -28.24 56.06 -37.18
CA ASP A 114 -28.80 55.22 -36.14
C ASP A 114 -30.21 54.73 -36.49
N GLU A 115 -31.04 55.55 -37.14
CA GLU A 115 -32.35 55.12 -37.64
C GLU A 115 -32.22 54.01 -38.70
N GLN A 116 -31.31 54.15 -39.66
CA GLN A 116 -31.00 53.09 -40.64
C GLN A 116 -30.47 51.81 -39.97
N ARG A 117 -29.59 51.95 -38.96
CA ARG A 117 -29.06 50.84 -38.16
C ARG A 117 -30.16 50.12 -37.39
N ARG A 118 -31.01 50.85 -36.66
CA ARG A 118 -32.17 50.34 -35.93
C ARG A 118 -33.14 49.63 -36.86
N ALA A 119 -33.41 50.17 -38.04
CA ALA A 119 -34.26 49.53 -39.04
C ALA A 119 -33.66 48.23 -39.61
N ARG A 120 -32.33 48.17 -39.87
CA ARG A 120 -31.65 46.94 -40.32
C ARG A 120 -31.63 45.87 -39.23
N VAL A 121 -31.19 46.23 -38.02
CA VAL A 121 -31.11 45.32 -36.86
C VAL A 121 -32.51 44.85 -36.44
N GLY A 122 -33.53 45.71 -36.49
CA GLY A 122 -34.92 45.35 -36.19
C GLY A 122 -35.51 44.32 -37.16
N ARG A 123 -35.25 44.44 -38.47
CA ARG A 123 -35.66 43.43 -39.47
C ARG A 123 -34.94 42.10 -39.25
N LEU A 124 -33.63 42.13 -39.03
CA LEU A 124 -32.86 40.91 -38.71
C LEU A 124 -33.40 40.23 -37.44
N LEU A 125 -33.67 41.01 -36.40
CA LEU A 125 -34.21 40.53 -35.14
C LEU A 125 -35.57 39.85 -35.32
N GLN A 126 -36.47 40.43 -36.11
CA GLN A 126 -37.79 39.86 -36.37
C GLN A 126 -37.70 38.46 -36.99
N VAL A 127 -36.81 38.25 -37.96
CA VAL A 127 -36.57 36.95 -38.60
C VAL A 127 -35.83 36.00 -37.65
N TYR A 128 -34.77 36.47 -36.99
CA TYR A 128 -33.95 35.65 -36.10
C TYR A 128 -34.73 35.13 -34.89
N THR A 129 -35.62 35.94 -34.31
CA THR A 129 -36.47 35.55 -33.18
C THR A 129 -37.42 34.41 -33.53
N GLN A 130 -37.86 34.27 -34.80
CA GLN A 130 -38.63 33.09 -35.23
C GLN A 130 -37.78 31.82 -35.15
N HIS A 131 -36.60 31.82 -35.79
CA HIS A 131 -35.68 30.68 -35.74
C HIS A 131 -35.23 30.33 -34.31
N TRP A 132 -35.00 31.35 -33.47
CA TRP A 132 -34.64 31.15 -32.06
C TRP A 132 -35.82 30.55 -31.26
N ASN A 133 -37.05 30.98 -31.48
CA ASN A 133 -38.23 30.39 -30.83
C ASN A 133 -38.42 28.93 -31.25
N ASP A 134 -38.25 28.60 -32.55
CA ASP A 134 -38.36 27.23 -33.06
C ASP A 134 -37.26 26.30 -32.52
N TRP A 135 -36.06 26.84 -32.27
CA TRP A 135 -35.00 26.13 -31.57
C TRP A 135 -35.35 25.97 -30.08
N ALA A 136 -35.75 27.05 -29.40
CA ALA A 136 -36.03 27.04 -27.97
C ALA A 136 -37.18 26.10 -27.60
N LEU A 137 -38.21 26.01 -28.45
CA LEU A 137 -39.32 25.06 -28.29
C LEU A 137 -38.84 23.60 -28.32
N ARG A 138 -37.88 23.28 -29.19
CA ARG A 138 -37.28 21.94 -29.31
C ARG A 138 -36.22 21.65 -28.25
N GLU A 139 -35.52 22.67 -27.78
CA GLU A 139 -34.42 22.53 -26.82
C GLU A 139 -34.89 22.49 -25.36
N ARG A 140 -36.02 23.11 -25.01
CA ARG A 140 -36.64 23.02 -23.67
C ARG A 140 -36.81 21.58 -23.16
N PRO A 141 -37.51 20.68 -23.88
CA PRO A 141 -37.65 19.29 -23.43
C PRO A 141 -36.30 18.55 -23.43
N ARG A 142 -35.36 18.90 -24.33
CA ARG A 142 -34.01 18.31 -24.31
C ARG A 142 -33.28 18.63 -23.01
N ARG A 143 -33.29 19.91 -22.58
CA ARG A 143 -32.66 20.32 -21.32
C ARG A 143 -33.33 19.67 -20.11
N GLN A 144 -34.65 19.46 -20.13
CA GLN A 144 -35.36 18.72 -19.08
C GLN A 144 -34.91 17.25 -18.99
N VAL A 145 -34.75 16.56 -20.13
CA VAL A 145 -34.20 15.19 -20.17
C VAL A 145 -32.73 15.16 -19.71
N MET A 146 -31.91 16.14 -20.10
CA MET A 146 -30.53 16.25 -19.62
C MET A 146 -30.45 16.42 -18.09
N THR A 147 -31.35 17.21 -17.49
CA THR A 147 -31.46 17.33 -16.03
C THR A 147 -31.89 16.01 -15.39
N LEU A 148 -32.92 15.33 -15.92
CA LEU A 148 -33.34 14.02 -15.43
C LEU A 148 -32.22 12.98 -15.49
N TYR A 149 -31.47 12.94 -16.60
CA TYR A 149 -30.31 12.08 -16.76
C TYR A 149 -29.24 12.40 -15.70
N ALA A 150 -28.94 13.68 -15.45
CA ALA A 150 -27.99 14.10 -14.44
C ALA A 150 -28.45 13.73 -13.01
N ASP A 151 -29.74 13.91 -12.70
CA ASP A 151 -30.35 13.53 -11.42
C ASP A 151 -30.22 12.01 -11.18
N LEU A 152 -30.53 11.19 -12.20
CA LEU A 152 -30.41 9.73 -12.14
C LEU A 152 -28.95 9.26 -12.05
N PHE A 153 -28.03 9.90 -12.78
CA PHE A 153 -26.60 9.59 -12.71
C PHE A 153 -26.00 9.92 -11.33
N ALA A 154 -26.37 11.06 -10.76
CA ALA A 154 -25.99 11.44 -9.41
C ALA A 154 -26.61 10.49 -8.37
N LEU A 155 -27.84 10.05 -8.58
CA LEU A 155 -28.50 9.07 -7.73
C LEU A 155 -27.80 7.70 -7.77
N LYS A 156 -27.46 7.18 -8.96
CA LYS A 156 -26.73 5.91 -9.11
C LYS A 156 -25.43 5.92 -8.33
N THR A 157 -24.60 6.95 -8.52
CA THR A 157 -23.31 7.11 -7.80
C THR A 157 -23.48 7.09 -6.28
N ARG A 158 -24.57 7.68 -5.74
CA ARG A 158 -24.85 7.67 -4.28
C ARG A 158 -25.37 6.31 -3.78
N LEU A 159 -26.16 5.60 -4.57
CA LEU A 159 -26.65 4.26 -4.22
C LEU A 159 -25.51 3.23 -4.20
N GLU A 160 -24.45 3.44 -4.98
CA GLU A 160 -23.24 2.60 -5.01
C GLU A 160 -22.22 2.94 -3.91
N SER A 161 -22.32 4.10 -3.24
CA SER A 161 -21.43 4.47 -2.13
C SER A 161 -21.94 3.96 -0.77
N GLU A 162 -21.34 2.88 -0.25
CA GLU A 162 -21.78 2.18 0.98
C GLU A 162 -21.59 2.94 2.32
N GLU A 163 -21.26 4.24 2.31
CA GLU A 163 -20.87 4.99 3.53
C GLU A 163 -22.05 5.61 4.32
N ALA A 164 -23.29 5.38 3.91
CA ALA A 164 -24.47 5.98 4.55
C ALA A 164 -24.95 5.23 5.82
N VAL A 165 -25.03 5.94 6.96
CA VAL A 165 -25.57 5.43 8.24
C VAL A 165 -27.03 4.97 8.13
N ARG A 166 -27.76 5.47 7.13
CA ARG A 166 -29.07 4.95 6.69
C ARG A 166 -29.03 4.83 5.16
N PRO A 167 -28.82 3.63 4.58
CA PRO A 167 -28.80 3.47 3.13
C PRO A 167 -30.18 3.80 2.55
N THR A 168 -30.21 4.49 1.41
CA THR A 168 -31.44 4.75 0.66
C THR A 168 -31.64 3.70 -0.44
N GLU A 169 -32.89 3.54 -0.89
CA GLU A 169 -33.25 2.72 -2.05
C GLU A 169 -34.11 3.53 -3.02
N LEU A 170 -34.05 3.17 -4.31
CA LEU A 170 -34.94 3.68 -5.34
C LEU A 170 -36.10 2.69 -5.51
N VAL A 171 -37.33 3.20 -5.49
CA VAL A 171 -38.54 2.40 -5.60
C VAL A 171 -39.49 2.96 -6.65
N TRP A 172 -40.20 2.04 -7.30
CA TRP A 172 -41.33 2.35 -8.17
C TRP A 172 -42.62 2.02 -7.40
N GLY A 173 -43.31 3.07 -6.97
CA GLY A 173 -44.62 2.99 -6.34
C GLY A 173 -45.72 2.88 -7.38
N MET A 174 -46.65 1.97 -7.16
CA MET A 174 -47.85 1.74 -7.96
C MET A 174 -49.09 1.88 -7.09
N GLY A 175 -50.18 2.37 -7.68
CA GLY A 175 -51.42 2.57 -6.94
C GLY A 175 -51.37 3.76 -5.99
N VAL A 176 -50.89 4.92 -6.45
CA VAL A 176 -50.81 6.13 -5.60
C VAL A 176 -52.20 6.47 -5.09
N SER A 177 -52.36 6.43 -3.78
CA SER A 177 -53.66 6.52 -3.09
C SER A 177 -53.64 7.62 -2.06
N SER A 178 -54.79 8.27 -1.88
CA SER A 178 -54.94 9.46 -1.04
C SER A 178 -56.08 9.28 -0.05
N TRP A 179 -55.80 9.46 1.25
CA TRP A 179 -56.78 9.33 2.32
C TRP A 179 -56.36 10.07 3.58
N ARG A 180 -57.28 10.79 4.22
CA ARG A 180 -57.15 11.31 5.58
C ARG A 180 -57.70 10.26 6.53
N ILE A 181 -56.80 9.44 7.08
CA ILE A 181 -57.14 8.38 8.03
C ILE A 181 -57.50 9.04 9.35
N THR A 182 -58.78 9.02 9.72
CA THR A 182 -59.26 9.44 11.04
C THR A 182 -59.63 8.19 11.83
N ALA A 183 -58.79 7.78 12.77
CA ALA A 183 -58.95 6.54 13.53
C ALA A 183 -58.44 6.68 14.97
N THR A 184 -58.57 5.63 15.77
CA THR A 184 -57.90 5.53 17.09
C THR A 184 -56.63 4.70 16.95
N ASN A 185 -55.51 5.18 17.47
CA ASN A 185 -54.29 4.39 17.53
C ASN A 185 -54.44 3.17 18.47
N GLN A 186 -53.41 2.33 18.51
CA GLN A 186 -53.37 1.11 19.34
C GLN A 186 -53.49 1.40 20.86
N THR A 187 -53.32 2.64 21.31
CA THR A 187 -53.53 3.07 22.71
C THR A 187 -54.87 3.77 22.96
N GLY A 188 -55.78 3.79 21.98
CA GLY A 188 -57.13 4.37 22.09
C GLY A 188 -57.22 5.89 21.91
N SER A 189 -56.12 6.57 21.56
CA SER A 189 -56.09 8.01 21.30
C SER A 189 -56.46 8.31 19.84
N PRO A 190 -57.22 9.38 19.55
CA PRO A 190 -57.53 9.76 18.17
C PRO A 190 -56.25 10.18 17.42
N VAL A 191 -56.05 9.60 16.24
CA VAL A 191 -54.98 9.93 15.29
C VAL A 191 -55.59 10.29 13.95
N SER A 192 -55.15 11.43 13.41
CA SER A 192 -55.45 11.89 12.06
C SER A 192 -54.16 11.92 11.27
N ALA A 193 -54.09 11.17 10.16
CA ALA A 193 -52.91 11.09 9.30
C ALA A 193 -53.29 11.19 7.82
N ASP A 194 -52.63 12.08 7.09
CA ASP A 194 -52.79 12.22 5.64
C ASP A 194 -51.89 11.22 4.91
N PHE A 195 -52.47 10.09 4.50
CA PHE A 195 -51.85 9.12 3.62
C PHE A 195 -51.90 9.63 2.17
N HIS A 196 -50.74 9.71 1.52
CA HIS A 196 -50.63 10.04 0.10
C HIS A 196 -49.41 9.31 -0.47
N TYR A 197 -49.60 8.01 -0.75
CA TYR A 197 -48.51 7.06 -1.00
C TYR A 197 -48.98 5.94 -1.95
N PRO A 198 -48.08 5.27 -2.71
CA PRO A 198 -48.40 4.02 -3.40
C PRO A 198 -48.84 2.92 -2.42
N LEU A 199 -49.73 2.03 -2.87
CA LEU A 199 -50.11 0.81 -2.12
C LEU A 199 -49.15 -0.36 -2.36
N ILE A 200 -48.43 -0.35 -3.48
CA ILE A 200 -47.48 -1.39 -3.87
C ILE A 200 -46.16 -0.71 -4.24
N THR A 201 -45.02 -1.18 -3.73
CA THR A 201 -43.70 -0.71 -4.19
C THR A 201 -42.83 -1.86 -4.70
N GLN A 202 -42.22 -1.66 -5.87
CA GLN A 202 -41.15 -2.52 -6.38
C GLN A 202 -39.82 -1.81 -6.21
N ALA A 203 -38.81 -2.48 -5.66
CA ALA A 203 -37.44 -1.96 -5.66
C ALA A 203 -36.88 -1.97 -7.08
N VAL A 204 -36.23 -0.89 -7.49
CA VAL A 204 -35.65 -0.74 -8.83
C VAL A 204 -34.18 -0.36 -8.76
N GLU A 205 -33.42 -0.72 -9.79
CA GLU A 205 -32.00 -0.41 -9.93
C GLU A 205 -31.72 0.48 -11.15
N LEU A 206 -30.55 1.13 -11.14
CA LEU A 206 -30.07 2.05 -12.19
C LEU A 206 -28.87 1.44 -12.91
N GLU A 207 -29.06 1.07 -14.17
CA GLU A 207 -28.05 0.52 -15.07
C GLU A 207 -27.64 1.58 -16.10
N ILE A 208 -26.36 1.66 -16.45
CA ILE A 208 -25.88 2.51 -17.55
C ILE A 208 -25.50 1.60 -18.69
N ASP A 209 -26.19 1.73 -19.82
CA ASP A 209 -25.89 0.94 -21.01
C ASP A 209 -24.49 1.29 -21.55
N SER A 210 -23.68 0.26 -21.82
CA SER A 210 -22.27 0.43 -22.16
C SER A 210 -22.04 1.04 -23.55
N ALA A 211 -22.97 0.88 -24.49
CA ALA A 211 -22.83 1.32 -25.88
C ALA A 211 -23.49 2.68 -26.16
N SER A 212 -24.70 2.89 -25.68
CA SER A 212 -25.50 4.12 -25.85
C SER A 212 -25.31 5.14 -24.72
N HIS A 213 -24.77 4.71 -23.58
CA HIS A 213 -24.73 5.47 -22.34
C HIS A 213 -26.11 5.95 -21.84
N ALA A 214 -27.22 5.33 -22.29
CA ALA A 214 -28.53 5.58 -21.71
C ALA A 214 -28.61 5.02 -20.28
N ILE A 215 -29.41 5.67 -19.41
CA ILE A 215 -29.72 5.13 -18.08
C ILE A 215 -31.00 4.31 -18.20
N ALA A 216 -30.94 3.04 -17.80
CA ALA A 216 -32.07 2.15 -17.68
C ALA A 216 -32.49 2.02 -16.20
N VAL A 217 -33.79 2.11 -15.92
CA VAL A 217 -34.40 1.79 -14.64
C VAL A 217 -35.09 0.43 -14.79
N ARG A 218 -34.71 -0.54 -13.96
CA ARG A 218 -35.20 -1.92 -14.03
C ARG A 218 -35.77 -2.39 -12.69
N PRO A 219 -36.82 -3.24 -12.68
CA PRO A 219 -37.24 -3.93 -11.47
C PRO A 219 -36.14 -4.88 -10.97
N ARG A 220 -35.86 -4.84 -9.67
CA ARG A 220 -35.03 -5.86 -9.02
C ARG A 220 -35.81 -7.17 -8.86
N GLN A 221 -35.09 -8.28 -8.78
CA GLN A 221 -35.64 -9.62 -8.59
C GLN A 221 -36.00 -9.89 -7.10
N VAL A 222 -36.89 -9.07 -6.55
CA VAL A 222 -37.40 -9.15 -5.17
C VAL A 222 -38.93 -9.09 -5.16
N GLU A 223 -39.58 -9.69 -4.14
CA GLU A 223 -41.04 -9.62 -4.01
C GLU A 223 -41.52 -8.15 -3.88
N PRO A 224 -42.57 -7.73 -4.60
CA PRO A 224 -43.19 -6.42 -4.41
C PRO A 224 -43.71 -6.24 -2.98
N ARG A 225 -43.45 -5.07 -2.38
CA ARG A 225 -43.94 -4.72 -1.04
C ARG A 225 -45.36 -4.15 -1.11
N LEU A 226 -46.19 -4.56 -0.16
CA LEU A 226 -47.50 -3.98 0.12
C LEU A 226 -47.35 -2.91 1.24
N GLU A 227 -47.80 -1.68 0.99
CA GLU A 227 -47.59 -0.51 1.87
C GLU A 227 -48.77 -0.28 2.84
N PHE A 228 -49.06 -1.26 3.70
CA PHE A 228 -50.20 -1.23 4.64
C PHE A 228 -49.84 -0.72 6.04
N ASP A 229 -48.56 -0.44 6.29
CA ASP A 229 -48.02 -0.09 7.62
C ASP A 229 -48.72 1.12 8.26
N ALA A 230 -49.03 2.16 7.47
CA ALA A 230 -49.78 3.33 7.94
C ALA A 230 -51.20 2.96 8.42
N PHE A 231 -51.89 2.07 7.69
CA PHE A 231 -53.23 1.62 8.03
C PHE A 231 -53.22 0.72 9.29
N ALA A 232 -52.18 -0.10 9.46
CA ALA A 232 -51.97 -0.92 10.65
C ALA A 232 -51.64 -0.07 11.90
N ALA A 233 -50.80 0.96 11.75
CA ALA A 233 -50.46 1.89 12.82
C ALA A 233 -51.67 2.76 13.24
N CYS A 234 -52.53 3.14 12.29
CA CYS A 234 -53.82 3.77 12.55
C CYS A 234 -54.94 2.78 12.97
N ALA A 235 -54.64 1.50 13.15
CA ALA A 235 -55.58 0.45 13.55
C ALA A 235 -56.88 0.39 12.72
N VAL A 236 -56.76 0.53 11.39
CA VAL A 236 -57.89 0.44 10.46
C VAL A 236 -58.56 -0.96 10.56
N PRO A 237 -59.88 -1.07 10.80
CA PRO A 237 -60.55 -2.36 10.96
C PRO A 237 -60.40 -3.28 9.74
N GLY A 238 -60.22 -4.58 9.97
CA GLY A 238 -60.13 -5.60 8.91
C GLY A 238 -58.86 -5.58 8.08
N ILE A 239 -57.95 -4.62 8.29
CA ILE A 239 -56.82 -4.37 7.39
C ILE A 239 -55.87 -5.58 7.23
N GLY A 240 -55.66 -6.36 8.29
CA GLY A 240 -54.79 -7.55 8.25
C GLY A 240 -55.36 -8.71 7.42
N ASP A 241 -56.67 -8.75 7.17
CA ASP A 241 -57.29 -9.72 6.27
C ASP A 241 -57.20 -9.25 4.81
N VAL A 242 -57.33 -7.94 4.57
CA VAL A 242 -57.12 -7.32 3.25
C VAL A 242 -55.65 -7.46 2.81
N GLU A 243 -54.68 -7.19 3.68
CA GLU A 243 -53.26 -7.36 3.37
C GLU A 243 -52.95 -8.83 3.06
N ARG A 244 -53.51 -9.78 3.83
CA ARG A 244 -53.31 -11.21 3.58
C ARG A 244 -53.87 -11.64 2.23
N ALA A 245 -55.07 -11.18 1.86
CA ALA A 245 -55.67 -11.46 0.56
C ALA A 245 -54.87 -10.81 -0.59
N ALA A 246 -54.39 -9.58 -0.44
CA ALA A 246 -53.51 -8.92 -1.40
C ALA A 246 -52.18 -9.68 -1.58
N ARG A 247 -51.59 -10.17 -0.48
CA ARG A 247 -50.36 -10.96 -0.49
C ARG A 247 -50.56 -12.35 -1.13
N THR A 248 -51.75 -12.94 -1.01
CA THR A 248 -52.12 -14.15 -1.75
C THR A 248 -52.19 -13.88 -3.26
N LEU A 249 -52.83 -12.79 -3.70
CA LEU A 249 -52.90 -12.42 -5.13
C LEU A 249 -51.53 -12.17 -5.78
N LEU A 250 -50.53 -11.73 -5.01
CA LEU A 250 -49.13 -11.62 -5.45
C LEU A 250 -48.44 -12.99 -5.58
N ARG A 251 -48.82 -13.97 -4.77
CA ARG A 251 -48.18 -15.30 -4.70
C ARG A 251 -48.80 -16.34 -5.63
N GLU A 252 -50.09 -16.21 -5.96
CA GLU A 252 -50.82 -17.15 -6.83
C GLU A 252 -50.45 -17.01 -8.33
N ARG A 253 -49.69 -15.98 -8.72
CA ARG A 253 -49.23 -15.75 -10.10
C ARG A 253 -47.70 -15.61 -10.18
N PRO A 254 -46.92 -16.66 -9.83
CA PRO A 254 -45.46 -16.60 -9.77
C PRO A 254 -44.79 -16.31 -11.12
N ASP A 255 -45.43 -16.69 -12.23
CA ASP A 255 -44.93 -16.49 -13.59
C ASP A 255 -45.16 -15.05 -14.12
N MET A 256 -45.75 -14.16 -13.32
CA MET A 256 -46.24 -12.85 -13.76
C MET A 256 -45.71 -11.72 -12.86
N THR A 257 -44.62 -11.09 -13.28
CA THR A 257 -43.99 -9.98 -12.55
C THR A 257 -44.91 -8.75 -12.50
N VAL A 258 -45.11 -8.17 -11.32
CA VAL A 258 -45.87 -6.92 -11.15
C VAL A 258 -45.21 -5.80 -11.95
N SER A 259 -45.98 -5.11 -12.79
CA SER A 259 -45.50 -4.06 -13.69
C SER A 259 -46.44 -2.84 -13.72
N PRO A 260 -45.91 -1.61 -13.60
CA PRO A 260 -46.72 -0.38 -13.71
C PRO A 260 -47.30 -0.18 -15.12
N PHE A 261 -46.82 -0.91 -16.12
CA PHE A 261 -47.28 -0.85 -17.52
C PHE A 261 -48.24 -1.98 -17.91
N ASP A 262 -48.49 -2.95 -17.01
CA ASP A 262 -49.51 -3.97 -17.19
C ASP A 262 -50.55 -3.89 -16.05
N PRO A 263 -51.71 -3.26 -16.31
CA PRO A 263 -52.79 -3.14 -15.34
C PRO A 263 -53.27 -4.48 -14.77
N THR A 264 -53.18 -5.60 -15.51
CA THR A 264 -53.66 -6.91 -15.04
C THR A 264 -52.86 -7.47 -13.85
N THR A 265 -51.66 -6.93 -13.63
CA THR A 265 -50.77 -7.27 -12.52
C THR A 265 -51.07 -6.46 -11.25
N VAL A 266 -51.55 -5.22 -11.40
CA VAL A 266 -51.71 -4.24 -10.30
C VAL A 266 -53.19 -4.07 -9.90
N GLU A 267 -54.07 -3.90 -10.89
CA GLU A 267 -55.48 -3.54 -10.72
C GLU A 267 -56.29 -4.47 -9.80
N PRO A 268 -56.10 -5.81 -9.79
CA PRO A 268 -56.82 -6.69 -8.86
C PRO A 268 -56.52 -6.38 -7.39
N ILE A 269 -55.29 -5.97 -7.07
CA ILE A 269 -54.88 -5.62 -5.70
C ILE A 269 -55.44 -4.23 -5.33
N LEU A 270 -55.34 -3.26 -6.23
CA LEU A 270 -55.90 -1.91 -6.02
C LEU A 270 -57.42 -1.94 -5.81
N SER A 271 -58.12 -2.75 -6.62
CA SER A 271 -59.57 -2.96 -6.52
C SER A 271 -59.95 -3.69 -5.22
N LEU A 272 -59.18 -4.69 -4.81
CA LEU A 272 -59.39 -5.39 -3.54
C LEU A 272 -59.27 -4.43 -2.34
N VAL A 273 -58.25 -3.56 -2.34
CA VAL A 273 -58.04 -2.55 -1.29
C VAL A 273 -59.20 -1.56 -1.27
N ALA A 274 -59.55 -0.98 -2.41
CA ALA A 274 -60.66 -0.03 -2.52
C ALA A 274 -62.01 -0.65 -2.10
N ALA A 275 -62.25 -1.93 -2.37
CA ALA A 275 -63.51 -2.58 -2.03
C ALA A 275 -63.64 -3.00 -0.54
N ASN A 276 -62.53 -3.10 0.21
CA ASN A 276 -62.53 -3.75 1.54
C ASN A 276 -61.93 -2.92 2.69
N VAL A 277 -61.23 -1.80 2.42
CA VAL A 277 -60.60 -0.99 3.49
C VAL A 277 -61.53 0.03 4.15
N ALA A 278 -62.44 0.66 3.40
CA ALA A 278 -63.41 1.61 3.96
C ALA A 278 -64.69 1.67 3.11
N ALA A 279 -65.84 1.94 3.73
CA ALA A 279 -67.12 2.07 3.02
C ALA A 279 -67.18 3.28 2.08
N SER A 280 -66.31 4.28 2.28
CA SER A 280 -66.12 5.42 1.40
C SER A 280 -65.02 5.22 0.36
N ALA A 281 -64.30 4.10 0.36
CA ALA A 281 -63.18 3.92 -0.55
C ALA A 281 -63.65 3.71 -2.00
N ARG A 282 -62.94 4.32 -2.95
CA ARG A 282 -63.17 4.11 -4.40
C ARG A 282 -61.87 3.87 -5.15
N TYR A 283 -61.95 3.06 -6.20
CA TYR A 283 -60.89 2.93 -7.20
C TYR A 283 -61.23 3.79 -8.40
N ASP A 284 -60.35 4.76 -8.69
CA ASP A 284 -60.46 5.69 -9.81
C ASP A 284 -59.38 5.35 -10.85
N ARG A 285 -59.80 4.57 -11.86
CA ARG A 285 -58.92 4.06 -12.93
C ARG A 285 -58.50 5.16 -13.92
N GLU A 286 -59.32 6.20 -14.09
CA GLU A 286 -59.13 7.24 -15.11
C GLU A 286 -58.53 8.54 -14.55
N ALA A 287 -58.34 8.65 -13.23
CA ALA A 287 -57.67 9.78 -12.58
C ALA A 287 -56.29 10.08 -13.19
N ALA A 288 -56.15 11.27 -13.78
CA ALA A 288 -54.89 11.76 -14.34
C ALA A 288 -53.79 12.02 -13.28
N SER A 289 -54.18 12.21 -12.02
CA SER A 289 -53.27 12.29 -10.88
C SER A 289 -54.01 11.90 -9.59
N ALA A 290 -53.26 11.46 -8.57
CA ALA A 290 -53.85 11.19 -7.26
C ALA A 290 -54.28 12.51 -6.57
N PRO A 291 -55.53 12.61 -6.06
CA PRO A 291 -56.05 13.84 -5.46
C PRO A 291 -55.37 14.16 -4.11
N ALA A 292 -55.64 15.34 -3.55
CA ALA A 292 -55.25 15.64 -2.17
C ALA A 292 -55.97 14.73 -1.15
N ALA A 293 -55.36 14.47 0.00
CA ALA A 293 -55.94 13.63 1.05
C ALA A 293 -57.27 14.19 1.58
N SER A 294 -58.30 13.33 1.57
CA SER A 294 -59.69 13.62 1.98
C SER A 294 -60.23 12.50 2.86
N GLU A 295 -61.39 12.67 3.50
CA GLU A 295 -62.02 11.60 4.31
C GLU A 295 -62.41 10.35 3.48
N GLU A 296 -62.49 10.51 2.16
CA GLU A 296 -62.65 9.46 1.18
C GLU A 296 -61.29 8.88 0.76
N LEU A 297 -61.12 7.55 0.82
CA LEU A 297 -59.95 6.86 0.28
C LEU A 297 -60.08 6.75 -1.23
N VAL A 298 -59.25 7.49 -1.96
CA VAL A 298 -59.16 7.39 -3.42
C VAL A 298 -57.92 6.60 -3.80
N VAL A 299 -58.12 5.40 -4.34
CA VAL A 299 -57.07 4.57 -4.94
C VAL A 299 -57.03 4.88 -6.44
N THR A 300 -55.87 5.20 -7.00
CA THR A 300 -55.73 5.46 -8.45
C THR A 300 -54.83 4.44 -9.12
N ASN A 301 -54.84 4.34 -10.45
CA ASN A 301 -53.86 3.54 -11.19
C ASN A 301 -52.51 4.27 -11.44
N GLN A 302 -52.27 5.40 -10.78
CA GLN A 302 -51.06 6.20 -10.99
C GLN A 302 -49.83 5.58 -10.32
N TRP A 303 -48.65 5.86 -10.89
CA TRP A 303 -47.36 5.41 -10.38
C TRP A 303 -46.38 6.58 -10.14
N VAL A 304 -45.36 6.33 -9.32
CA VAL A 304 -44.32 7.29 -8.94
C VAL A 304 -42.99 6.59 -8.72
N VAL A 305 -41.90 7.15 -9.25
CA VAL A 305 -40.52 6.71 -8.96
C VAL A 305 -39.91 7.67 -7.95
N PHE A 306 -39.43 7.17 -6.82
CA PHE A 306 -38.88 8.01 -5.75
C PHE A 306 -37.87 7.27 -4.88
N THR A 307 -37.04 8.02 -4.15
CA THR A 307 -36.12 7.45 -3.16
C THR A 307 -36.71 7.44 -1.75
N ARG A 308 -36.35 6.43 -0.97
CA ARG A 308 -36.67 6.36 0.47
C ARG A 308 -35.53 5.74 1.27
N PRO A 309 -35.45 5.94 2.60
CA PRO A 309 -34.58 5.16 3.46
C PRO A 309 -34.94 3.67 3.36
N ARG A 310 -33.94 2.80 3.22
CA ARG A 310 -34.13 1.35 3.21
C ARG A 310 -34.60 0.90 4.59
N ALA A 311 -35.82 0.38 4.66
CA ALA A 311 -36.40 -0.05 5.93
C ALA A 311 -35.64 -1.28 6.49
N SER A 312 -35.51 -1.38 7.81
CA SER A 312 -34.91 -2.51 8.53
C SER A 312 -35.72 -3.82 8.47
N HIS A 313 -36.66 -3.93 7.52
CA HIS A 313 -37.60 -5.04 7.40
C HIS A 313 -36.96 -6.35 6.96
N PHE A 314 -35.82 -6.35 6.26
CA PHE A 314 -35.14 -7.63 5.93
C PHE A 314 -34.84 -8.45 7.20
N LEU A 315 -34.51 -7.78 8.31
CA LEU A 315 -34.30 -8.41 9.61
C LEU A 315 -35.62 -8.91 10.22
N ILE A 316 -36.72 -8.17 10.05
CA ILE A 316 -38.05 -8.59 10.52
C ILE A 316 -38.54 -9.82 9.74
N ASP A 317 -38.33 -9.86 8.42
CA ASP A 317 -38.66 -10.97 7.55
C ASP A 317 -37.77 -12.19 7.83
N ASP A 318 -36.46 -12.00 8.03
CA ASP A 318 -35.54 -13.06 8.45
C ASP A 318 -35.88 -13.62 9.85
N ILE A 319 -36.24 -12.75 10.79
CA ILE A 319 -36.73 -13.16 12.11
C ILE A 319 -38.04 -13.95 11.97
N SER A 320 -38.95 -13.52 11.09
CA SER A 320 -40.23 -14.22 10.86
C SER A 320 -40.00 -15.60 10.23
N ARG A 321 -39.16 -15.69 9.19
CA ARG A 321 -38.72 -16.95 8.57
C ARG A 321 -38.01 -17.88 9.56
N LEU A 322 -37.20 -17.31 10.46
CA LEU A 322 -36.54 -18.06 11.54
C LEU A 322 -37.57 -18.58 12.56
N LYS A 323 -38.52 -17.75 12.99
CA LYS A 323 -39.60 -18.15 13.91
C LYS A 323 -40.45 -19.26 13.32
N GLU A 324 -40.83 -19.17 12.05
CA GLU A 324 -41.58 -20.22 11.34
C GLU A 324 -40.80 -21.55 11.33
N ARG A 325 -39.53 -21.52 10.89
CA ARG A 325 -38.68 -22.73 10.81
C ARG A 325 -38.41 -23.37 12.17
N VAL A 326 -38.21 -22.57 13.22
CA VAL A 326 -38.03 -23.06 14.59
C VAL A 326 -39.34 -23.62 15.15
N SER A 327 -40.48 -22.96 14.89
CA SER A 327 -41.79 -23.43 15.35
C SER A 327 -42.26 -24.70 14.63
N ALA A 328 -41.82 -24.92 13.38
CA ALA A 328 -42.01 -26.15 12.64
C ALA A 328 -41.21 -27.36 13.19
N GLY A 329 -40.35 -27.15 14.21
CA GLY A 329 -39.57 -28.22 14.84
C GLY A 329 -38.32 -28.64 14.07
N ASN A 330 -37.82 -27.81 13.15
CA ASN A 330 -36.61 -28.12 12.39
C ASN A 330 -35.38 -28.22 13.32
N ALA A 331 -34.57 -29.26 13.16
CA ALA A 331 -33.34 -29.44 13.93
C ALA A 331 -32.34 -28.30 13.65
N ILE A 332 -31.77 -27.73 14.72
CA ILE A 332 -30.73 -26.69 14.63
C ILE A 332 -29.37 -27.40 14.51
N PRO A 333 -28.52 -27.06 13.52
CA PRO A 333 -27.19 -27.67 13.39
C PRO A 333 -26.26 -27.33 14.57
N ASP A 334 -25.36 -28.25 14.91
CA ASP A 334 -24.50 -28.17 16.12
C ASP A 334 -23.66 -26.88 16.21
N GLY A 335 -23.20 -26.35 15.07
CA GLY A 335 -22.41 -25.11 15.01
C GLY A 335 -23.20 -23.91 15.55
N PRO A 336 -24.27 -23.46 14.87
CA PRO A 336 -25.18 -22.44 15.38
C PRO A 336 -25.75 -22.75 16.78
N LEU A 337 -26.03 -24.03 17.08
CA LEU A 337 -26.54 -24.44 18.39
C LEU A 337 -25.53 -24.14 19.53
N SER A 338 -24.23 -24.35 19.29
CA SER A 338 -23.17 -24.06 20.27
C SER A 338 -23.01 -22.56 20.60
N ILE A 339 -23.47 -21.66 19.73
CA ILE A 339 -23.46 -20.21 19.96
C ILE A 339 -24.56 -19.78 20.95
N VAL A 340 -25.69 -20.51 20.96
CA VAL A 340 -26.88 -20.20 21.79
C VAL A 340 -27.06 -21.13 22.98
N THR A 341 -26.20 -22.13 23.13
CA THR A 341 -26.19 -23.06 24.27
C THR A 341 -25.14 -22.59 25.28
N PRO A 342 -25.45 -22.54 26.59
CA PRO A 342 -24.45 -22.23 27.61
C PRO A 342 -23.24 -23.19 27.52
N PRO A 343 -22.00 -22.71 27.69
CA PRO A 343 -20.84 -23.58 27.69
C PRO A 343 -20.91 -24.58 28.86
N GLY A 344 -20.66 -25.85 28.57
CA GLY A 344 -20.59 -26.89 29.60
C GLY A 344 -19.26 -26.84 30.38
N GLU A 345 -19.26 -27.40 31.59
CA GLU A 345 -18.09 -27.44 32.47
C GLU A 345 -17.06 -28.52 32.08
N ALA A 346 -17.41 -29.42 31.16
CA ALA A 346 -16.56 -30.53 30.73
C ALA A 346 -15.56 -30.10 29.65
N VAL A 347 -14.27 -30.33 29.90
CA VAL A 347 -13.22 -30.23 28.87
C VAL A 347 -13.38 -31.40 27.91
N ILE A 348 -13.66 -31.12 26.64
CA ILE A 348 -13.74 -32.15 25.61
C ILE A 348 -12.31 -32.48 25.15
N GLU A 349 -11.77 -33.60 25.59
CA GLU A 349 -10.59 -34.20 24.98
C GLU A 349 -10.97 -34.79 23.62
N HIS A 350 -10.13 -34.58 22.60
CA HIS A 350 -10.40 -35.06 21.23
C HIS A 350 -9.19 -35.82 20.69
N ASP A 351 -9.43 -37.01 20.12
CA ASP A 351 -8.39 -37.87 19.55
C ASP A 351 -7.50 -37.13 18.51
N PRO A 352 -6.17 -37.30 18.55
CA PRO A 352 -5.24 -36.62 17.64
C PRO A 352 -5.38 -37.12 16.20
N ILE A 353 -5.73 -36.21 15.28
CA ILE A 353 -5.72 -36.47 13.84
C ILE A 353 -4.30 -36.27 13.30
N ALA A 354 -3.78 -37.28 12.60
CA ALA A 354 -2.52 -37.21 11.87
C ALA A 354 -2.74 -36.64 10.45
N PHE A 355 -1.86 -35.74 10.00
CA PHE A 355 -1.68 -35.47 8.57
C PHE A 355 -0.32 -35.99 8.09
N ARG A 356 -0.25 -36.43 6.83
CA ARG A 356 1.02 -36.86 6.19
C ARG A 356 1.91 -35.66 5.88
N GLY A 357 3.22 -35.89 5.79
CA GLY A 357 4.19 -34.86 5.36
C GLY A 357 4.56 -33.79 6.39
N LEU A 358 4.31 -34.01 7.68
CA LEU A 358 4.64 -33.03 8.74
C LEU A 358 6.00 -33.29 9.40
N SER A 359 6.93 -32.34 9.27
CA SER A 359 8.20 -32.37 9.99
C SER A 359 8.02 -32.04 11.47
N GLY A 360 8.00 -33.08 12.30
CA GLY A 360 7.98 -32.98 13.76
C GLY A 360 7.41 -34.23 14.42
N ARG A 361 8.11 -34.77 15.42
CA ARG A 361 7.68 -35.95 16.19
C ARG A 361 6.41 -35.67 17.01
N ALA A 362 5.26 -35.80 16.37
CA ALA A 362 4.05 -36.27 17.02
C ALA A 362 3.86 -37.73 16.60
N ALA A 363 3.94 -38.67 17.55
CA ALA A 363 3.52 -40.05 17.34
C ALA A 363 1.98 -40.09 17.31
N SER A 364 1.41 -39.56 16.23
CA SER A 364 -0.03 -39.40 16.04
C SER A 364 -0.66 -40.77 15.78
N ARG A 365 -1.25 -41.34 16.83
CA ARG A 365 -2.02 -42.59 16.75
C ARG A 365 -3.35 -42.33 16.04
N GLY A 366 -3.38 -42.58 14.74
CA GLY A 366 -4.59 -42.48 13.91
C GLY A 366 -4.32 -42.80 12.45
N GLU A 367 -5.37 -42.91 11.66
CA GLU A 367 -5.27 -42.99 10.20
C GLU A 367 -4.78 -41.64 9.65
N ALA A 368 -3.65 -41.65 8.94
CA ALA A 368 -3.02 -40.42 8.45
C ALA A 368 -3.76 -39.85 7.25
N ARG A 369 -4.21 -38.61 7.36
CA ARG A 369 -4.99 -37.89 6.35
C ARG A 369 -4.11 -36.98 5.49
N GLU A 370 -4.68 -36.56 4.37
CA GLU A 370 -4.03 -35.59 3.46
C GLU A 370 -4.43 -34.16 3.80
N LEU A 371 -3.46 -33.25 3.72
CA LEU A 371 -3.67 -31.81 3.85
C LEU A 371 -3.47 -31.13 2.49
N TYR A 372 -4.49 -30.46 1.97
CA TYR A 372 -4.49 -29.89 0.61
C TYR A 372 -4.42 -28.37 0.67
N PHE A 373 -3.27 -27.85 1.10
CA PHE A 373 -3.01 -26.42 1.23
C PHE A 373 -2.15 -25.91 0.05
N PRO A 374 -2.70 -25.10 -0.88
CA PRO A 374 -1.94 -24.55 -2.01
C PRO A 374 -0.98 -23.41 -1.64
N LEU A 375 -1.07 -22.85 -0.43
CA LEU A 375 -0.24 -21.74 0.04
C LEU A 375 0.59 -22.16 1.27
N PRO A 376 1.80 -21.59 1.47
CA PRO A 376 2.64 -21.88 2.63
C PRO A 376 1.91 -21.71 3.96
N TYR A 377 2.16 -22.61 4.91
CA TYR A 377 1.45 -22.70 6.18
C TYR A 377 2.38 -23.06 7.35
N ASN A 378 1.85 -22.92 8.57
CA ASN A 378 2.51 -23.29 9.83
C ASN A 378 1.64 -24.25 10.66
N ARG A 379 2.18 -24.73 11.78
CA ARG A 379 1.51 -25.69 12.68
C ARG A 379 0.23 -25.12 13.30
N GLU A 380 0.17 -23.81 13.52
CA GLU A 380 -1.01 -23.12 14.02
C GLU A 380 -2.17 -23.18 13.01
N GLN A 381 -1.88 -22.97 11.71
CA GLN A 381 -2.88 -23.10 10.64
C GLN A 381 -3.34 -24.55 10.43
N GLU A 382 -2.44 -25.52 10.59
CA GLU A 382 -2.78 -26.95 10.60
C GLU A 382 -3.72 -27.30 11.77
N THR A 383 -3.44 -26.76 12.96
CA THR A 383 -4.26 -26.94 14.17
C THR A 383 -5.70 -26.48 13.98
N ILE A 384 -5.95 -25.45 13.15
CA ILE A 384 -7.31 -25.00 12.83
C ILE A 384 -8.10 -26.10 12.10
N VAL A 385 -7.49 -26.80 11.12
CA VAL A 385 -8.15 -27.90 10.41
C VAL A 385 -8.28 -29.13 11.32
N GLN A 386 -7.28 -29.41 12.16
CA GLN A 386 -7.38 -30.44 13.18
C GLN A 386 -8.59 -30.21 14.12
N GLN A 387 -8.85 -28.96 14.52
CA GLN A 387 -9.99 -28.59 15.36
C GLN A 387 -11.31 -28.61 14.59
N LEU A 388 -11.39 -28.04 13.38
CA LEU A 388 -12.59 -28.06 12.54
C LEU A 388 -13.01 -29.47 12.10
N ALA A 389 -12.09 -30.44 12.10
CA ALA A 389 -12.39 -31.85 11.87
C ALA A 389 -13.00 -32.58 13.09
N ARG A 390 -13.01 -31.94 14.28
CA ARG A 390 -13.43 -32.52 15.56
C ARG A 390 -14.54 -31.71 16.26
N SER A 391 -14.61 -30.40 16.01
CA SER A 391 -15.57 -29.47 16.60
C SER A 391 -16.47 -28.84 15.52
N PRO A 392 -17.75 -28.55 15.80
CA PRO A 392 -18.67 -27.97 14.81
C PRO A 392 -18.41 -26.49 14.49
N GLY A 393 -17.44 -25.86 15.15
CA GLY A 393 -16.96 -24.50 14.90
C GLY A 393 -15.66 -24.22 15.63
N VAL A 394 -14.86 -23.27 15.11
CA VAL A 394 -13.57 -22.85 15.69
C VAL A 394 -13.45 -21.33 15.61
N ALA A 395 -13.06 -20.69 16.71
CA ALA A 395 -12.79 -19.25 16.76
C ALA A 395 -11.28 -18.99 16.57
N VAL A 396 -10.91 -18.28 15.50
CA VAL A 396 -9.51 -18.00 15.15
C VAL A 396 -9.17 -16.54 15.40
N GLN A 397 -8.38 -16.27 16.45
CA GLN A 397 -7.83 -14.94 16.72
C GLN A 397 -6.52 -14.72 15.94
N GLY A 398 -6.27 -13.48 15.54
CA GLY A 398 -5.02 -13.09 14.88
C GLY A 398 -4.91 -11.57 14.72
N PRO A 399 -3.72 -10.97 14.88
CA PRO A 399 -3.49 -9.55 14.58
C PRO A 399 -3.80 -9.17 13.13
N PRO A 400 -3.99 -7.87 12.81
CA PRO A 400 -4.08 -7.42 11.42
C PRO A 400 -2.77 -7.76 10.66
N GLY A 401 -2.90 -8.18 9.40
CA GLY A 401 -1.77 -8.55 8.55
C GLY A 401 -1.28 -10.01 8.66
N THR A 402 -1.70 -10.79 9.66
CA THR A 402 -1.18 -12.16 9.90
C THR A 402 -1.79 -13.25 8.99
N GLY A 403 -2.00 -12.95 7.71
CA GLY A 403 -2.33 -13.96 6.70
C GLY A 403 -3.72 -14.61 6.80
N LYS A 404 -4.68 -14.06 7.56
CA LYS A 404 -6.03 -14.66 7.72
C LYS A 404 -6.69 -15.07 6.40
N THR A 405 -6.59 -14.24 5.36
CA THR A 405 -7.13 -14.55 4.02
C THR A 405 -6.41 -15.73 3.36
N HIS A 406 -5.10 -15.90 3.57
CA HIS A 406 -4.37 -17.10 3.13
C HIS A 406 -4.84 -18.34 3.89
N THR A 407 -5.02 -18.25 5.21
CA THR A 407 -5.57 -19.34 6.03
C THR A 407 -6.95 -19.77 5.53
N ILE A 408 -7.84 -18.81 5.24
CA ILE A 408 -9.18 -19.10 4.72
C ILE A 408 -9.10 -19.75 3.32
N ALA A 409 -8.22 -19.27 2.43
CA ALA A 409 -8.02 -19.89 1.11
C ALA A 409 -7.48 -21.33 1.19
N ASN A 410 -6.57 -21.60 2.12
CA ASN A 410 -6.06 -22.96 2.42
C ASN A 410 -7.17 -23.88 2.96
N ILE A 411 -7.97 -23.40 3.92
CA ILE A 411 -9.12 -24.14 4.47
C ILE A 411 -10.18 -24.43 3.40
N ILE A 412 -10.51 -23.44 2.54
CA ILE A 412 -11.42 -23.62 1.41
C ILE A 412 -10.91 -24.70 0.47
N SER A 413 -9.63 -24.63 0.09
CA SER A 413 -9.02 -25.59 -0.83
C SER A 413 -9.04 -27.01 -0.26
N HIS A 414 -8.73 -27.17 1.03
CA HIS A 414 -8.77 -28.48 1.71
C HIS A 414 -10.18 -29.08 1.79
N TYR A 415 -11.19 -28.28 2.13
CA TYR A 415 -12.56 -28.78 2.23
C TYR A 415 -13.21 -29.01 0.87
N LEU A 416 -12.89 -28.22 -0.17
CA LEU A 416 -13.31 -28.49 -1.55
C LEU A 416 -12.68 -29.79 -2.07
N ALA A 417 -11.37 -29.99 -1.86
CA ALA A 417 -10.69 -31.25 -2.19
C ALA A 417 -11.27 -32.46 -1.42
N SER A 418 -11.85 -32.22 -0.24
CA SER A 418 -12.57 -33.21 0.57
C SER A 418 -14.06 -33.37 0.21
N GLY A 419 -14.49 -32.81 -0.93
CA GLY A 419 -15.88 -32.91 -1.43
C GLY A 419 -16.93 -32.18 -0.60
N LYS A 420 -16.54 -31.21 0.24
CA LYS A 420 -17.48 -30.42 1.06
C LYS A 420 -17.96 -29.19 0.30
N ARG A 421 -19.21 -28.78 0.59
CA ARG A 421 -19.78 -27.50 0.15
C ARG A 421 -19.45 -26.44 1.19
N ILE A 422 -19.07 -25.24 0.74
CA ILE A 422 -18.59 -24.15 1.61
C ILE A 422 -19.37 -22.88 1.28
N LEU A 423 -19.88 -22.21 2.31
CA LEU A 423 -20.44 -20.87 2.23
C LEU A 423 -19.48 -19.91 2.93
N VAL A 424 -19.09 -18.82 2.27
CA VAL A 424 -18.23 -17.78 2.83
C VAL A 424 -19.04 -16.49 2.96
N THR A 425 -19.00 -15.87 4.13
CA THR A 425 -19.74 -14.64 4.44
C THR A 425 -18.81 -13.55 4.95
N SER A 426 -18.99 -12.32 4.48
CA SER A 426 -18.26 -11.11 4.91
C SER A 426 -19.23 -9.95 5.06
N LYS A 427 -18.89 -8.96 5.90
CA LYS A 427 -19.66 -7.70 5.97
C LYS A 427 -19.45 -6.81 4.73
N GLY A 428 -18.27 -6.89 4.09
CA GLY A 428 -17.90 -6.05 2.95
C GLY A 428 -17.42 -6.86 1.75
N GLU A 429 -17.84 -6.43 0.56
CA GLU A 429 -17.53 -7.03 -0.74
C GLU A 429 -16.02 -7.09 -1.07
N PRO A 430 -15.19 -6.06 -0.81
CA PRO A 430 -13.76 -6.11 -1.15
C PRO A 430 -13.00 -7.29 -0.53
N ALA A 431 -13.40 -7.73 0.68
CA ALA A 431 -12.78 -8.87 1.35
C ALA A 431 -13.06 -10.21 0.64
N LEU A 432 -14.22 -10.35 -0.03
CA LEU A 432 -14.56 -11.53 -0.81
C LEU A 432 -13.77 -11.58 -2.12
N LYS A 433 -13.59 -10.43 -2.79
CA LYS A 433 -12.76 -10.33 -4.01
C LYS A 433 -11.29 -10.72 -3.73
N VAL A 434 -10.69 -10.13 -2.69
CA VAL A 434 -9.30 -10.48 -2.28
C VAL A 434 -9.16 -11.94 -1.85
N LEU A 435 -10.20 -12.55 -1.27
CA LEU A 435 -10.19 -13.98 -0.98
C LEU A 435 -10.26 -14.84 -2.24
N GLN A 436 -11.14 -14.51 -3.19
CA GLN A 436 -11.25 -15.20 -4.47
C GLN A 436 -9.93 -15.16 -5.25
N GLU A 437 -9.21 -14.03 -5.20
CA GLU A 437 -7.86 -13.87 -5.77
C GLU A 437 -6.81 -14.82 -5.18
N LYS A 438 -6.97 -15.29 -3.94
CA LYS A 438 -6.06 -16.26 -3.30
C LYS A 438 -6.43 -17.72 -3.58
N ILE A 439 -7.62 -17.99 -4.11
CA ILE A 439 -8.05 -19.34 -4.50
C ILE A 439 -7.39 -19.71 -5.85
N PRO A 440 -6.81 -20.92 -5.99
CA PRO A 440 -6.16 -21.35 -7.23
C PRO A 440 -7.06 -21.25 -8.46
N VAL A 441 -6.47 -20.86 -9.59
CA VAL A 441 -7.20 -20.58 -10.85
C VAL A 441 -8.02 -21.79 -11.33
N SER A 442 -7.54 -23.01 -11.10
CA SER A 442 -8.24 -24.26 -11.48
C SER A 442 -9.55 -24.51 -10.72
N ILE A 443 -9.70 -23.99 -9.50
CA ILE A 443 -10.92 -24.16 -8.69
C ILE A 443 -11.69 -22.86 -8.45
N ARG A 444 -11.16 -21.70 -8.87
CA ARG A 444 -11.87 -20.41 -8.81
C ARG A 444 -13.22 -20.41 -9.56
N PRO A 445 -13.42 -21.09 -10.71
CA PRO A 445 -14.74 -21.18 -11.34
C PRO A 445 -15.81 -21.87 -10.47
N LEU A 446 -15.40 -22.66 -9.47
CA LEU A 446 -16.29 -23.31 -8.50
C LEU A 446 -16.76 -22.37 -7.37
N THR A 447 -16.23 -21.14 -7.30
CA THR A 447 -16.57 -20.19 -6.24
C THR A 447 -17.51 -19.12 -6.76
N VAL A 448 -18.79 -19.23 -6.39
CA VAL A 448 -19.82 -18.24 -6.71
C VAL A 448 -19.80 -17.13 -5.66
N ALA A 449 -19.53 -15.90 -6.09
CA ALA A 449 -19.69 -14.71 -5.26
C ALA A 449 -21.09 -14.11 -5.50
N LEU A 450 -22.01 -14.35 -4.58
CA LEU A 450 -23.30 -13.64 -4.54
C LEU A 450 -23.06 -12.22 -4.00
N LEU A 451 -22.63 -11.33 -4.89
CA LEU A 451 -22.46 -9.90 -4.62
C LEU A 451 -23.82 -9.19 -4.62
N SER A 452 -23.93 -8.09 -3.88
CA SER A 452 -25.22 -7.44 -3.54
C SER A 452 -25.97 -6.77 -4.72
N GLY A 453 -25.40 -6.79 -5.93
CA GLY A 453 -26.04 -6.41 -7.17
C GLY A 453 -26.51 -7.65 -7.93
N ASP A 454 -27.84 -7.81 -8.03
CA ASP A 454 -28.48 -9.07 -8.46
C ASP A 454 -27.98 -9.55 -9.84
N LYS A 455 -27.69 -8.62 -10.76
CA LYS A 455 -27.19 -8.93 -12.12
C LYS A 455 -25.74 -9.39 -12.20
N GLU A 456 -24.79 -8.69 -11.57
CA GLU A 456 -23.37 -9.04 -11.67
C GLU A 456 -23.08 -10.35 -10.91
N GLY A 457 -23.75 -10.55 -9.77
CA GLY A 457 -23.76 -11.85 -9.08
C GLY A 457 -24.35 -12.97 -9.95
N MET A 458 -25.46 -12.71 -10.65
CA MET A 458 -26.07 -13.70 -11.56
C MET A 458 -25.19 -13.98 -12.80
N ARG A 459 -24.52 -12.97 -13.36
CA ARG A 459 -23.58 -13.13 -14.48
C ARG A 459 -22.37 -13.96 -14.08
N GLN A 460 -21.80 -13.70 -12.90
CA GLN A 460 -20.71 -14.51 -12.36
C GLN A 460 -21.18 -15.94 -12.06
N PHE A 461 -22.41 -16.13 -11.58
CA PHE A 461 -23.02 -17.44 -11.38
C PHE A 461 -23.23 -18.20 -12.71
N GLN A 462 -23.74 -17.54 -13.74
CA GLN A 462 -23.89 -18.10 -15.09
C GLN A 462 -22.53 -18.48 -15.69
N ALA A 463 -21.53 -17.60 -15.64
CA ALA A 463 -20.18 -17.88 -16.12
C ALA A 463 -19.52 -19.05 -15.36
N SER A 464 -19.75 -19.16 -14.04
CA SER A 464 -19.36 -20.32 -13.24
C SER A 464 -20.07 -21.60 -13.70
N ILE A 465 -21.38 -21.55 -13.96
CA ILE A 465 -22.16 -22.69 -14.48
C ILE A 465 -21.65 -23.10 -15.87
N GLU A 466 -21.44 -22.16 -16.79
CA GLU A 466 -20.90 -22.44 -18.12
C GLU A 466 -19.50 -23.07 -18.05
N ALA A 467 -18.62 -22.55 -17.19
CA ALA A 467 -17.30 -23.14 -16.96
C ALA A 467 -17.37 -24.54 -16.35
N ILE A 468 -18.30 -24.79 -15.42
CA ILE A 468 -18.55 -26.11 -14.83
C ILE A 468 -19.11 -27.08 -15.87
N ILE A 469 -20.09 -26.67 -16.67
CA ILE A 469 -20.69 -27.49 -17.73
C ILE A 469 -19.64 -27.81 -18.80
N HIS A 470 -18.89 -26.82 -19.27
CA HIS A 470 -17.78 -27.01 -20.22
C HIS A 470 -16.73 -27.98 -19.67
N THR A 471 -16.37 -27.83 -18.38
CA THR A 471 -15.47 -28.78 -17.72
C THR A 471 -16.07 -30.18 -17.72
N LEU A 472 -17.32 -30.36 -17.28
CA LEU A 472 -18.01 -31.66 -17.21
C LEU A 472 -18.22 -32.31 -18.59
N THR A 473 -18.46 -31.56 -19.65
CA THR A 473 -18.63 -32.09 -21.01
C THR A 473 -17.32 -32.51 -21.67
N HIS A 474 -16.21 -31.88 -21.29
CA HIS A 474 -14.87 -32.25 -21.75
C HIS A 474 -14.11 -33.19 -20.80
N LEU A 475 -14.62 -33.41 -19.58
CA LEU A 475 -14.03 -34.30 -18.59
C LEU A 475 -14.11 -35.75 -19.08
N ASN A 476 -12.94 -36.38 -19.25
CA ASN A 476 -12.82 -37.80 -19.52
C ASN A 476 -12.47 -38.51 -18.20
N PRO A 477 -13.41 -39.21 -17.54
CA PRO A 477 -13.21 -39.73 -16.19
C PRO A 477 -11.95 -40.59 -16.05
N ARG A 478 -11.66 -41.43 -17.05
CA ARG A 478 -10.47 -42.28 -17.07
C ARG A 478 -9.16 -41.48 -17.10
N MET A 479 -9.11 -40.39 -17.87
CA MET A 479 -7.90 -39.56 -17.96
C MET A 479 -7.67 -38.76 -16.67
N GLU A 480 -8.75 -38.26 -16.05
CA GLU A 480 -8.65 -37.58 -14.75
C GLU A 480 -8.30 -38.57 -13.63
N GLU A 481 -8.82 -39.80 -13.64
CA GLU A 481 -8.41 -40.87 -12.72
C GLU A 481 -6.93 -41.21 -12.88
N GLU A 482 -6.42 -41.32 -14.11
CA GLU A 482 -4.99 -41.51 -14.41
C GLU A 482 -4.14 -40.33 -13.91
N ALA A 483 -4.60 -39.09 -14.09
CA ALA A 483 -3.90 -37.89 -13.60
C ALA A 483 -3.90 -37.80 -12.06
N ILE A 484 -5.03 -38.08 -11.42
CA ILE A 484 -5.15 -38.15 -9.95
C ILE A 484 -4.25 -39.23 -9.39
N ALA A 485 -4.19 -40.41 -10.01
CA ALA A 485 -3.28 -41.49 -9.61
C ALA A 485 -1.80 -41.08 -9.75
N ALA A 486 -1.42 -40.40 -10.84
CA ALA A 486 -0.07 -39.88 -11.03
C ALA A 486 0.32 -38.82 -9.99
N CYS A 487 -0.59 -37.90 -9.67
CA CYS A 487 -0.40 -36.88 -8.63
C CYS A 487 -0.31 -37.50 -7.22
N ARG A 488 -1.16 -38.47 -6.88
CA ARG A 488 -1.07 -39.22 -5.61
C ARG A 488 0.27 -39.95 -5.50
N ALA A 489 0.69 -40.67 -6.53
CA ALA A 489 1.98 -41.35 -6.54
C ALA A 489 3.18 -40.37 -6.44
N ALA A 490 3.05 -39.14 -6.94
CA ALA A 490 4.07 -38.09 -6.75
C ALA A 490 4.10 -37.59 -5.29
N LEU A 491 2.94 -37.40 -4.67
CA LEU A 491 2.81 -37.01 -3.27
C LEU A 491 3.32 -38.09 -2.32
N ASP A 492 3.00 -39.36 -2.57
CA ASP A 492 3.52 -40.51 -1.81
C ASP A 492 5.06 -40.58 -1.91
N ARG A 493 5.65 -40.42 -3.11
CA ARG A 493 7.13 -40.35 -3.27
C ARG A 493 7.76 -39.22 -2.46
N ALA A 494 7.15 -38.03 -2.45
CA ALA A 494 7.64 -36.89 -1.67
C ALA A 494 7.56 -37.18 -0.16
N HIS A 495 6.47 -37.77 0.33
CA HIS A 495 6.34 -38.21 1.72
C HIS A 495 7.38 -39.29 2.10
N GLU A 496 7.63 -40.27 1.24
CA GLU A 496 8.68 -41.28 1.46
C GLU A 496 10.10 -40.67 1.48
N GLU A 497 10.36 -39.65 0.66
CA GLU A 497 11.65 -38.95 0.64
C GLU A 497 11.85 -38.16 1.95
N MET A 498 10.84 -37.41 2.39
CA MET A 498 10.85 -36.73 3.70
C MET A 498 11.09 -37.71 4.85
N ALA A 499 10.34 -38.82 4.91
CA ALA A 499 10.48 -39.81 5.97
C ALA A 499 11.86 -40.50 5.97
N ARG A 500 12.46 -40.74 4.80
CA ARG A 500 13.83 -41.26 4.67
C ARG A 500 14.87 -40.25 5.18
N ILE A 501 14.70 -38.97 4.87
CA ILE A 501 15.59 -37.90 5.35
C ILE A 501 15.49 -37.77 6.87
N ASP A 502 14.27 -37.69 7.43
CA ASP A 502 14.06 -37.60 8.88
C ASP A 502 14.63 -38.81 9.64
N THR A 503 14.39 -40.03 9.14
CA THR A 503 14.95 -41.26 9.74
C THR A 503 16.49 -41.26 9.72
N ARG A 504 17.09 -40.84 8.60
CA ARG A 504 18.55 -40.74 8.47
C ARG A 504 19.14 -39.70 9.43
N ILE A 505 18.48 -38.57 9.63
CA ILE A 505 18.89 -37.56 10.62
C ILE A 505 18.83 -38.14 12.04
N ASP A 506 17.75 -38.84 12.37
CA ASP A 506 17.56 -39.50 13.67
C ASP A 506 18.61 -40.60 13.96
N ASP A 507 18.97 -41.41 12.96
CA ASP A 507 19.95 -42.48 13.12
C ASP A 507 21.39 -41.93 13.25
N ILE A 508 21.74 -40.88 12.52
CA ILE A 508 23.01 -40.15 12.69
C ILE A 508 23.07 -39.57 14.12
N ALA A 509 22.00 -38.93 14.58
CA ALA A 509 21.92 -38.39 15.93
C ALA A 509 22.08 -39.48 17.00
N ARG A 510 21.43 -40.65 16.82
CA ARG A 510 21.54 -41.77 17.79
C ARG A 510 22.94 -42.38 17.81
N ALA A 511 23.56 -42.58 16.65
CA ALA A 511 24.92 -43.14 16.55
C ALA A 511 25.97 -42.23 17.19
N HIS A 512 25.81 -40.91 17.07
CA HIS A 512 26.76 -39.94 17.63
C HIS A 512 26.56 -39.70 19.14
N LEU A 513 25.36 -39.98 19.69
CA LEU A 513 24.98 -39.63 21.07
C LEU A 513 24.78 -40.84 22.03
N GLY A 514 25.06 -42.08 21.59
CA GLY A 514 25.00 -43.28 22.45
C GLY A 514 26.18 -43.42 23.43
N GLU A 515 26.06 -44.31 24.42
CA GLU A 515 27.01 -44.50 25.54
C GLU A 515 27.57 -45.94 25.64
N ILE A 516 28.81 -46.08 26.12
CA ILE A 516 29.65 -47.30 26.17
C ILE A 516 30.44 -47.28 27.50
N ASP A 517 30.52 -48.39 28.24
CA ASP A 517 31.25 -48.45 29.54
C ASP A 517 32.74 -48.78 29.37
N VAL A 518 33.62 -48.07 30.09
CA VAL A 518 35.06 -48.32 30.20
C VAL A 518 35.48 -48.16 31.67
N ASP A 519 36.11 -49.19 32.23
CA ASP A 519 36.56 -49.24 33.63
C ASP A 519 35.51 -48.83 34.68
N GLY A 520 34.22 -49.10 34.39
CA GLY A 520 33.08 -48.76 35.24
C GLY A 520 32.51 -47.35 35.03
N VAL A 521 32.92 -46.67 33.96
CA VAL A 521 32.47 -45.31 33.60
C VAL A 521 31.78 -45.32 32.22
N PRO A 522 30.49 -44.94 32.13
CA PRO A 522 29.81 -44.79 30.85
C PRO A 522 30.27 -43.52 30.12
N LEU A 523 30.75 -43.69 28.89
CA LEU A 523 31.31 -42.67 28.02
C LEU A 523 30.62 -42.67 26.66
N ARG A 524 30.45 -41.50 26.03
CA ARG A 524 29.76 -41.40 24.74
C ARG A 524 30.59 -41.94 23.58
N ALA A 525 29.93 -42.57 22.61
CA ALA A 525 30.54 -43.17 21.43
C ALA A 525 31.39 -42.16 20.64
N GLN A 526 30.94 -40.90 20.51
CA GLN A 526 31.75 -39.82 19.94
C GLN A 526 33.09 -39.63 20.70
N LYS A 527 33.05 -39.60 22.04
CA LYS A 527 34.24 -39.38 22.87
C LYS A 527 35.20 -40.58 22.81
N MET A 528 34.67 -41.79 22.70
CA MET A 528 35.47 -43.01 22.51
C MET A 528 36.15 -43.05 21.14
N ALA A 529 35.46 -42.62 20.07
CA ALA A 529 36.05 -42.54 18.73
C ALA A 529 37.18 -41.50 18.66
N GLU A 530 36.99 -40.33 19.28
CA GLU A 530 38.05 -39.32 19.47
C GLU A 530 39.27 -39.93 20.18
N LEU A 531 39.08 -40.54 21.37
CA LEU A 531 40.19 -41.13 22.15
C LEU A 531 40.98 -42.21 21.39
N VAL A 532 40.32 -43.03 20.56
CA VAL A 532 40.99 -44.07 19.77
C VAL A 532 41.72 -43.50 18.56
N ILE A 533 41.17 -42.48 17.89
CA ILE A 533 41.82 -41.81 16.77
C ILE A 533 43.06 -41.04 17.26
N ASP A 534 42.89 -40.25 18.33
CA ASP A 534 43.92 -39.40 18.90
C ASP A 534 45.03 -40.23 19.59
N GLY A 535 44.68 -41.35 20.24
CA GLY A 535 45.63 -42.23 20.91
C GLY A 535 46.46 -43.14 19.98
N ARG A 536 46.03 -43.33 18.72
CA ARG A 536 46.64 -44.32 17.81
C ARG A 536 48.07 -44.00 17.42
N GLU A 537 48.44 -42.72 17.28
CA GLU A 537 49.83 -42.33 17.02
C GLU A 537 50.69 -42.47 18.29
N GLN A 538 50.12 -42.25 19.47
CA GLN A 538 50.86 -42.10 20.72
C GLN A 538 51.11 -43.44 21.44
N PHE A 539 50.25 -44.43 21.23
CA PHE A 539 50.38 -45.79 21.79
C PHE A 539 50.48 -46.88 20.71
N GLY A 540 50.37 -46.54 19.42
CA GLY A 540 50.48 -47.50 18.31
C GLY A 540 51.89 -48.05 18.04
N TRP A 541 52.89 -47.68 18.86
CA TRP A 541 54.20 -48.33 18.95
C TRP A 541 54.20 -49.50 19.96
N PHE A 542 53.12 -49.63 20.73
CA PHE A 542 52.93 -50.69 21.70
C PHE A 542 52.13 -51.81 21.03
N ASP A 543 52.85 -52.67 20.31
CA ASP A 543 52.28 -53.69 19.41
C ASP A 543 51.50 -54.81 20.14
N ASP A 544 51.59 -54.86 21.47
CA ASP A 544 50.93 -55.86 22.31
C ASP A 544 49.40 -55.72 22.27
N GLN A 545 48.69 -56.83 22.07
CA GLN A 545 47.22 -56.85 22.05
C GLN A 545 46.64 -56.73 23.46
N LEU A 546 46.54 -55.49 23.94
CA LEU A 546 45.92 -55.16 25.21
C LEU A 546 44.38 -55.24 25.13
N SER A 547 43.78 -55.67 26.24
CA SER A 547 42.36 -55.56 26.52
C SER A 547 42.17 -55.04 27.95
N LEU A 548 40.94 -54.72 28.35
CA LEU A 548 40.60 -54.25 29.71
C LEU A 548 40.64 -55.40 30.76
N ALA A 549 41.66 -56.25 30.69
CA ALA A 549 41.87 -57.43 31.54
C ALA A 549 43.06 -57.23 32.49
N ALA A 550 42.95 -57.75 33.71
CA ALA A 550 43.77 -57.37 34.87
C ALA A 550 45.24 -57.88 34.88
N GLU A 551 45.69 -58.60 33.85
CA GLU A 551 46.95 -59.35 33.84
C GLU A 551 48.20 -58.54 33.38
N ASN A 552 48.06 -57.22 33.19
CA ASN A 552 49.08 -56.34 32.55
C ASN A 552 49.50 -55.13 33.44
N ALA A 553 50.36 -55.28 34.47
CA ALA A 553 50.72 -54.19 35.43
C ALA A 553 52.20 -54.17 35.96
N PRO A 554 52.74 -53.03 36.51
CA PRO A 554 54.20 -52.76 36.63
C PRO A 554 54.90 -52.99 38.01
N PRO A 555 56.25 -52.95 38.09
CA PRO A 555 56.99 -53.77 39.07
C PRO A 555 57.75 -53.06 40.23
N PHE A 556 57.71 -51.73 40.41
CA PHE A 556 58.35 -51.07 41.57
C PHE A 556 57.37 -50.32 42.48
N GLY A 557 57.84 -49.92 43.67
CA GLY A 557 57.14 -48.93 44.47
C GLY A 557 57.23 -47.59 43.77
N ASP A 558 56.16 -47.21 43.06
CA ASP A 558 56.22 -46.16 42.04
C ASP A 558 56.85 -44.87 42.57
N GLU A 559 56.49 -44.35 43.74
CA GLU A 559 56.87 -43.00 44.20
C GLU A 559 58.34 -42.59 44.06
N ALA A 560 59.33 -43.32 44.61
CA ALA A 560 60.72 -42.84 44.64
C ALA A 560 61.48 -43.11 43.32
N GLY A 561 61.22 -44.29 42.74
CA GLY A 561 61.70 -44.67 41.40
C GLY A 561 61.08 -43.79 40.32
N MET A 562 59.82 -43.35 40.50
CA MET A 562 59.25 -42.21 39.80
C MET A 562 60.03 -40.95 40.17
N GLN A 563 59.94 -40.36 41.35
CA GLN A 563 60.45 -39.00 41.66
C GLN A 563 61.79 -38.60 41.05
N LEU A 564 62.80 -39.47 41.00
CA LEU A 564 64.07 -39.16 40.32
C LEU A 564 64.05 -39.43 38.81
N ARG A 565 63.43 -40.52 38.36
CA ARG A 565 63.14 -40.75 36.93
C ARG A 565 62.20 -39.67 36.38
N ASP A 566 61.32 -39.12 37.21
CA ASP A 566 60.29 -38.11 36.95
C ASP A 566 60.88 -36.70 37.06
N ALA A 567 61.80 -36.42 37.98
CA ALA A 567 62.60 -35.19 37.94
C ALA A 567 63.48 -35.16 36.67
N ARG A 568 64.20 -36.25 36.35
CA ARG A 568 65.02 -36.31 35.12
C ARG A 568 64.19 -36.42 33.85
N ARG A 569 62.97 -36.99 33.88
CA ARG A 569 62.02 -37.00 32.75
C ARG A 569 61.31 -35.66 32.57
N ARG A 570 60.92 -34.96 33.66
CA ARG A 570 60.36 -33.59 33.64
C ARG A 570 61.36 -32.56 33.17
N LEU A 571 62.65 -32.75 33.47
CA LEU A 571 63.71 -31.89 32.95
C LEU A 571 64.15 -32.30 31.55
N GLY A 572 64.32 -33.60 31.25
CA GLY A 572 64.60 -34.09 29.90
C GLY A 572 65.75 -33.35 29.21
N SER A 573 65.44 -32.64 28.12
CA SER A 573 66.35 -31.77 27.36
C SER A 573 66.86 -30.56 28.14
N ASP A 574 66.12 -30.07 29.14
CA ASP A 574 66.41 -28.87 29.92
C ASP A 574 67.52 -29.07 30.96
N LEU A 575 68.12 -30.27 31.06
CA LEU A 575 69.33 -30.51 31.85
C LEU A 575 70.50 -29.58 31.45
N VAL A 576 70.50 -29.05 30.22
CA VAL A 576 71.45 -28.02 29.77
C VAL A 576 71.34 -26.72 30.58
N TYR A 577 70.15 -26.38 31.11
CA TYR A 577 69.93 -25.20 31.96
C TYR A 577 70.38 -25.40 33.42
N CYS A 578 71.04 -26.51 33.74
CA CYS A 578 71.71 -26.66 35.04
C CYS A 578 72.85 -25.65 35.26
N HIS A 579 73.37 -25.01 34.20
CA HIS A 579 74.52 -24.09 34.24
C HIS A 579 74.34 -22.78 33.44
N ALA A 580 73.12 -22.42 33.02
CA ALA A 580 72.86 -21.24 32.16
C ALA A 580 72.13 -20.09 32.89
N THR A 581 72.17 -18.88 32.31
CA THR A 581 71.52 -17.67 32.87
C THR A 581 70.52 -17.08 31.87
N ILE A 582 69.23 -17.26 32.13
CA ILE A 582 68.10 -16.78 31.29
C ILE A 582 67.60 -15.39 31.73
N PRO A 583 66.97 -14.60 30.85
CA PRO A 583 66.38 -13.30 31.20
C PRO A 583 65.06 -13.48 31.98
N ALA A 584 64.73 -12.52 32.84
CA ALA A 584 63.52 -12.59 33.66
C ALA A 584 62.24 -12.37 32.83
N SER A 585 61.26 -13.26 32.95
CA SER A 585 60.03 -13.21 32.14
C SER A 585 59.08 -12.04 32.48
N CYS A 586 59.36 -11.30 33.55
CA CYS A 586 58.65 -10.08 33.93
C CYS A 586 59.15 -8.81 33.22
N ASP A 587 60.38 -8.82 32.70
CA ASP A 587 60.99 -7.65 32.04
C ASP A 587 60.73 -7.63 30.53
N LEU A 588 60.19 -8.71 29.97
CA LEU A 588 59.86 -8.88 28.55
C LEU A 588 58.44 -8.39 28.23
N LEU A 589 58.21 -8.01 26.96
CA LEU A 589 56.88 -7.65 26.46
C LEU A 589 55.94 -8.86 26.56
N GLN A 590 54.63 -8.64 26.66
CA GLN A 590 53.66 -9.73 26.58
C GLN A 590 53.44 -10.16 25.12
N PRO A 591 53.08 -11.43 24.82
CA PRO A 591 52.98 -11.89 23.43
C PRO A 591 51.99 -11.10 22.58
N ALA A 592 50.88 -10.66 23.15
CA ALA A 592 49.91 -9.80 22.46
C ALA A 592 50.46 -8.41 22.09
N GLU A 593 51.46 -7.90 22.83
CA GLU A 593 52.16 -6.65 22.49
C GLU A 593 53.15 -6.87 21.35
N VAL A 594 53.81 -8.02 21.31
CA VAL A 594 54.73 -8.41 20.23
C VAL A 594 53.99 -8.70 18.93
N GLY A 595 52.79 -9.28 18.97
CA GLY A 595 51.91 -9.43 17.81
C GLY A 595 51.54 -8.10 17.17
N ARG A 596 51.04 -7.15 17.98
CA ARG A 596 50.73 -5.79 17.51
C ARG A 596 51.98 -5.10 16.94
N LEU A 597 53.13 -5.25 17.61
CA LEU A 597 54.41 -4.72 17.11
C LEU A 597 54.78 -5.33 15.75
N HIS A 598 54.52 -6.61 15.52
CA HIS A 598 54.78 -7.28 14.24
C HIS A 598 53.86 -6.81 13.11
N GLU A 599 52.55 -6.77 13.33
CA GLU A 599 51.56 -6.29 12.34
C GLU A 599 51.88 -4.85 11.91
N VAL A 600 52.24 -4.01 12.87
CA VAL A 600 52.67 -2.64 12.63
C VAL A 600 53.95 -2.59 11.80
N LEU A 601 54.97 -3.40 12.11
CA LEU A 601 56.22 -3.46 11.35
C LEU A 601 56.04 -4.03 9.94
N GLN A 602 55.12 -4.98 9.74
CA GLN A 602 54.72 -5.46 8.41
C GLN A 602 54.06 -4.34 7.61
N THR A 603 53.04 -3.68 8.19
CA THR A 603 52.31 -2.57 7.57
C THR A 603 53.26 -1.45 7.13
N VAL A 604 54.23 -1.08 7.98
CA VAL A 604 55.26 -0.09 7.64
C VAL A 604 56.11 -0.54 6.45
N ARG A 605 56.59 -1.80 6.43
CA ARG A 605 57.42 -2.33 5.34
C ARG A 605 56.65 -2.53 4.02
N GLU A 606 55.36 -2.83 4.08
CA GLU A 606 54.49 -2.90 2.90
C GLU A 606 54.29 -1.52 2.28
N ILE A 607 54.00 -0.49 3.09
CA ILE A 607 53.87 0.89 2.62
C ILE A 607 55.20 1.39 2.03
N GLU A 608 56.33 1.06 2.65
CA GLU A 608 57.68 1.37 2.13
C GLU A 608 57.98 0.66 0.81
N ARG A 609 57.54 -0.59 0.65
CA ARG A 609 57.68 -1.35 -0.59
C ARG A 609 56.82 -0.76 -1.72
N ASP A 610 55.57 -0.39 -1.44
CA ASP A 610 54.68 0.24 -2.42
C ASP A 610 55.17 1.63 -2.82
N GLU A 611 55.75 2.40 -1.90
CA GLU A 611 56.42 3.67 -2.20
C GLU A 611 57.66 3.44 -3.09
N ALA A 612 58.54 2.52 -2.73
CA ALA A 612 59.74 2.19 -3.51
C ALA A 612 59.44 1.61 -4.90
N ALA A 613 58.31 0.92 -5.05
CA ALA A 613 57.82 0.41 -6.34
C ALA A 613 57.12 1.48 -7.21
N GLY A 614 56.92 2.70 -6.70
CA GLY A 614 56.17 3.77 -7.38
C GLY A 614 54.67 3.53 -7.45
N MET A 615 54.14 2.64 -6.61
CA MET A 615 52.70 2.31 -6.51
C MET A 615 51.92 3.33 -5.66
N LEU A 616 52.62 4.14 -4.87
CA LEU A 616 52.04 5.28 -4.14
C LEU A 616 52.44 6.61 -4.78
N LEU A 617 51.51 7.56 -4.80
CA LEU A 617 51.82 8.95 -5.13
C LEU A 617 52.82 9.52 -4.10
N PRO A 618 54.01 9.99 -4.51
CA PRO A 618 55.04 10.43 -3.57
C PRO A 618 54.67 11.74 -2.88
N LEU A 619 54.89 11.82 -1.56
CA LEU A 619 54.78 13.06 -0.81
C LEU A 619 55.94 14.02 -1.11
N ARG A 620 55.76 15.32 -0.83
CA ARG A 620 56.84 16.32 -0.95
C ARG A 620 57.95 16.12 0.07
N ALA A 621 57.59 15.75 1.29
CA ALA A 621 58.49 15.38 2.38
C ALA A 621 57.70 14.64 3.47
N THR A 622 58.39 13.88 4.32
CA THR A 622 57.82 13.26 5.53
C THR A 622 58.04 14.16 6.76
N THR A 623 57.72 15.45 6.65
CA THR A 623 57.78 16.40 7.78
C THR A 623 56.42 16.48 8.48
N PRO A 624 56.37 16.87 9.79
CA PRO A 624 55.10 17.04 10.50
C PRO A 624 54.13 18.02 9.82
N GLU A 625 54.67 19.05 9.16
CA GLU A 625 53.91 20.05 8.40
C GLU A 625 53.20 19.44 7.19
N VAL A 626 53.92 18.72 6.32
CA VAL A 626 53.35 18.07 5.13
C VAL A 626 52.36 16.96 5.52
N LEU A 627 52.58 16.30 6.65
CA LEU A 627 51.64 15.30 7.20
C LEU A 627 50.36 15.94 7.74
N ASP A 628 50.38 17.18 8.24
CA ASP A 628 49.16 17.88 8.60
C ASP A 628 48.39 18.36 7.37
N ASP A 629 49.09 18.95 6.38
CA ASP A 629 48.52 19.28 5.07
C ASP A 629 47.86 18.04 4.41
N ALA A 630 48.46 16.86 4.57
CA ALA A 630 47.92 15.58 4.08
C ALA A 630 46.60 15.19 4.78
N ARG A 631 46.45 15.46 6.08
CA ARG A 631 45.17 15.26 6.79
C ARG A 631 44.11 16.25 6.34
N GLN A 632 44.49 17.51 6.11
CA GLN A 632 43.57 18.55 5.62
C GLN A 632 43.07 18.21 4.20
N LEU A 633 43.97 17.79 3.30
CA LEU A 633 43.62 17.30 1.97
C LEU A 633 42.73 16.04 2.02
N LEU A 634 43.01 15.10 2.92
CA LEU A 634 42.18 13.90 3.09
C LEU A 634 40.74 14.25 3.48
N ALA A 635 40.55 15.18 4.43
CA ALA A 635 39.22 15.65 4.83
C ALA A 635 38.49 16.39 3.69
N ALA A 636 39.22 17.21 2.91
CA ALA A 636 38.68 17.87 1.74
C ALA A 636 38.23 16.89 0.62
N LEU A 637 38.99 15.81 0.43
CA LEU A 637 38.68 14.74 -0.52
C LEU A 637 37.45 13.94 -0.11
N ASP A 638 37.28 13.60 1.16
CA ASP A 638 36.11 12.85 1.64
C ASP A 638 34.80 13.66 1.43
N LEU A 639 34.83 15.00 1.62
CA LEU A 639 33.71 15.88 1.29
C LEU A 639 33.40 15.93 -0.22
N ALA A 640 34.43 16.07 -1.06
CA ALA A 640 34.26 16.12 -2.51
C ALA A 640 33.76 14.78 -3.08
N ALA A 641 34.29 13.66 -2.58
CA ALA A 641 33.90 12.32 -2.99
C ALA A 641 32.42 12.03 -2.66
N ALA A 642 31.93 12.50 -1.50
CA ALA A 642 30.51 12.39 -1.15
C ALA A 642 29.62 13.13 -2.16
N LEU A 643 29.95 14.38 -2.51
CA LEU A 643 29.20 15.16 -3.51
C LEU A 643 29.24 14.52 -4.91
N VAL A 644 30.39 14.00 -5.34
CA VAL A 644 30.50 13.30 -6.63
C VAL A 644 29.64 12.04 -6.65
N ARG A 645 29.65 11.25 -5.57
CA ARG A 645 28.83 10.03 -5.48
C ARG A 645 27.33 10.32 -5.57
N GLU A 646 26.84 11.34 -4.85
CA GLU A 646 25.43 11.76 -4.95
C GLU A 646 25.03 12.20 -6.38
N LEU A 647 25.96 12.82 -7.11
CA LEU A 647 25.74 13.23 -8.51
C LEU A 647 25.75 12.01 -9.46
N GLU A 648 26.60 11.01 -9.22
CA GLU A 648 26.60 9.75 -9.98
C GLU A 648 25.32 8.95 -9.73
N GLU A 649 24.89 8.83 -8.47
CA GLU A 649 23.64 8.15 -8.06
C GLU A 649 22.38 8.79 -8.68
N SER A 650 22.43 10.07 -9.08
CA SER A 650 21.32 10.73 -9.79
C SER A 650 21.09 10.21 -11.21
N GLY A 651 22.06 9.50 -11.81
CA GLY A 651 21.97 8.97 -13.18
C GLY A 651 21.97 10.03 -14.29
N HIS A 652 22.27 11.29 -13.96
CA HIS A 652 22.17 12.42 -14.88
C HIS A 652 23.54 12.86 -15.42
N GLU A 653 23.96 12.35 -16.59
CA GLU A 653 25.27 12.71 -17.19
C GLU A 653 25.47 14.23 -17.44
N TRP A 654 24.39 15.00 -17.57
CA TRP A 654 24.48 16.46 -17.73
C TRP A 654 25.13 17.17 -16.53
N VAL A 655 25.11 16.60 -15.32
CA VAL A 655 25.73 17.22 -14.13
C VAL A 655 27.26 17.29 -14.24
N PHE A 656 27.87 16.34 -14.95
CA PHE A 656 29.32 16.32 -15.18
C PHE A 656 29.73 17.25 -16.32
N ALA A 657 28.89 17.37 -17.36
CA ALA A 657 29.05 18.40 -18.38
C ALA A 657 28.92 19.81 -17.80
N LEU A 658 27.98 20.02 -16.87
CA LEU A 658 27.84 21.26 -16.11
C LEU A 658 29.08 21.52 -15.24
N ARG A 659 29.53 20.55 -14.44
CA ARG A 659 30.74 20.67 -13.60
C ARG A 659 31.92 21.17 -14.41
N GLU A 660 32.17 20.53 -15.57
CA GLU A 660 33.25 20.93 -16.47
C GLU A 660 33.08 22.35 -17.04
N LYS A 661 31.87 22.73 -17.47
CA LYS A 661 31.60 24.10 -17.93
C LYS A 661 31.76 25.13 -16.81
N CYS A 662 31.34 24.83 -15.58
CA CYS A 662 31.50 25.70 -14.42
C CYS A 662 32.98 25.91 -14.02
N ARG A 663 33.90 24.99 -14.36
CA ARG A 663 35.35 25.17 -14.20
C ARG A 663 35.96 26.14 -15.22
N ARG A 664 35.36 26.30 -16.40
CA ARG A 664 35.89 27.13 -17.49
C ARG A 664 35.52 28.61 -17.32
N ALA A 665 36.51 29.49 -17.52
CA ALA A 665 36.31 30.94 -17.47
C ALA A 665 35.33 31.45 -18.54
N ASP A 666 35.24 30.77 -19.68
CA ASP A 666 34.36 31.14 -20.81
C ASP A 666 32.87 31.20 -20.44
N PHE A 667 32.45 30.47 -19.38
CA PHE A 667 31.06 30.39 -18.91
C PHE A 667 30.82 31.15 -17.60
N ALA A 668 31.72 32.07 -17.22
CA ALA A 668 31.62 32.77 -15.93
C ALA A 668 30.33 33.58 -15.76
N THR A 669 29.80 34.15 -16.85
CA THR A 669 28.57 34.97 -16.85
C THR A 669 27.32 34.10 -16.66
N GLU A 670 27.25 32.97 -17.36
CA GLU A 670 26.19 31.98 -17.25
C GLU A 670 26.22 31.31 -15.87
N ARG A 671 27.42 30.99 -15.35
CA ARG A 671 27.61 30.45 -14.01
C ARG A 671 27.12 31.41 -12.92
N ALA A 672 27.46 32.70 -13.02
CA ALA A 672 26.94 33.72 -12.09
C ALA A 672 25.40 33.88 -12.20
N SER A 673 24.83 33.69 -13.39
CA SER A 673 23.39 33.71 -13.61
C SER A 673 22.68 32.51 -12.98
N LEU A 674 23.31 31.32 -12.99
CA LEU A 674 22.87 30.13 -12.26
C LEU A 674 22.95 30.33 -10.75
N GLU A 675 24.07 30.86 -10.24
CA GLU A 675 24.28 31.12 -8.82
C GLU A 675 23.23 32.09 -8.24
N ALA A 676 22.90 33.14 -8.98
CA ALA A 676 21.87 34.11 -8.61
C ALA A 676 20.46 33.50 -8.47
N LEU A 677 20.19 32.32 -9.04
CA LEU A 677 18.89 31.62 -8.90
C LEU A 677 18.81 30.70 -7.67
N PHE A 678 19.91 30.39 -6.97
CA PHE A 678 19.85 29.43 -5.85
C PHE A 678 19.00 29.91 -4.67
N SER A 679 18.98 31.22 -4.38
CA SER A 679 18.12 31.79 -3.32
C SER A 679 16.63 31.75 -3.69
N GLU A 680 16.31 31.88 -4.98
CA GLU A 680 14.95 31.76 -5.50
C GLU A 680 14.47 30.31 -5.53
N MET A 681 15.38 29.38 -5.87
CA MET A 681 15.14 27.93 -5.75
C MET A 681 14.72 27.58 -4.33
N ASP A 682 15.52 27.94 -3.31
CA ASP A 682 15.22 27.60 -1.90
C ASP A 682 13.81 28.06 -1.46
N ALA A 683 13.36 29.22 -1.95
CA ALA A 683 12.02 29.73 -1.69
C ALA A 683 10.89 29.05 -2.50
N LEU A 684 11.18 28.47 -3.67
CA LEU A 684 10.24 27.60 -4.41
C LEU A 684 10.09 26.24 -3.73
N LEU A 685 11.19 25.67 -3.18
CA LEU A 685 11.18 24.41 -2.43
C LEU A 685 10.27 24.50 -1.20
N GLN A 686 10.41 25.57 -0.42
CA GLN A 686 9.57 25.79 0.77
C GLN A 686 8.07 25.85 0.39
N ALA A 687 7.72 26.56 -0.68
CA ALA A 687 6.34 26.71 -1.15
C ALA A 687 5.74 25.39 -1.68
N ARG A 688 6.54 24.50 -2.28
CA ARG A 688 6.07 23.19 -2.76
C ARG A 688 5.44 22.36 -1.64
N SER A 689 5.99 22.42 -0.42
CA SER A 689 5.48 21.67 0.73
C SER A 689 4.05 22.08 1.13
N GLU A 690 3.72 23.37 1.05
CA GLU A 690 2.38 23.92 1.38
C GLU A 690 1.31 23.37 0.42
N PHE A 691 1.59 23.44 -0.90
CA PHE A 691 0.62 23.04 -1.92
C PHE A 691 0.55 21.52 -2.15
N MET A 692 1.52 20.73 -1.68
CA MET A 692 1.39 19.26 -1.62
C MET A 692 0.34 18.81 -0.60
N GLN A 693 0.22 19.51 0.53
CA GLN A 693 -0.78 19.19 1.56
C GLN A 693 -2.18 19.69 1.19
N ARG A 694 -2.25 20.79 0.44
CA ARG A 694 -3.49 21.42 0.00
C ARG A 694 -3.37 21.84 -1.47
N PRO A 695 -3.64 20.93 -2.44
CA PRO A 695 -3.41 21.23 -3.84
C PRO A 695 -4.41 22.27 -4.37
N VAL A 696 -3.93 23.11 -5.30
CA VAL A 696 -4.76 24.07 -6.04
C VAL A 696 -4.67 23.74 -7.53
N THR A 697 -5.82 23.73 -8.20
CA THR A 697 -5.93 23.59 -9.65
C THR A 697 -6.56 24.86 -10.19
N ALA A 698 -5.90 25.52 -11.13
CA ALA A 698 -6.40 26.75 -11.76
C ALA A 698 -5.96 26.78 -13.22
N PRO A 699 -6.82 27.27 -14.15
CA PRO A 699 -6.42 27.45 -15.54
C PRO A 699 -5.42 28.60 -15.65
N ARG A 700 -4.53 28.54 -16.65
CA ARG A 700 -3.44 29.49 -16.83
C ARG A 700 -3.93 30.94 -16.93
N GLU A 701 -5.06 31.16 -17.58
CA GLU A 701 -5.68 32.48 -17.74
C GLU A 701 -6.17 33.07 -16.40
N ALA A 702 -6.48 32.24 -15.40
CA ALA A 702 -6.81 32.74 -14.05
C ALA A 702 -5.57 33.20 -13.28
N LEU A 703 -4.39 32.70 -13.63
CA LEU A 703 -3.12 32.99 -12.95
C LEU A 703 -2.32 34.11 -13.62
N GLU A 704 -2.53 34.36 -14.91
CA GLU A 704 -1.77 35.34 -15.69
C GLU A 704 -2.56 36.59 -16.09
N HIS A 705 -3.90 36.55 -16.13
CA HIS A 705 -4.70 37.71 -16.55
C HIS A 705 -4.84 38.75 -15.41
N PRO A 706 -4.48 40.03 -15.58
CA PRO A 706 -4.47 41.03 -14.50
C PRO A 706 -5.79 41.15 -13.73
N LYS A 707 -6.93 41.26 -14.44
CA LYS A 707 -8.27 41.30 -13.80
C LYS A 707 -8.61 40.02 -13.02
N ALA A 708 -8.03 38.87 -13.37
CA ALA A 708 -8.25 37.61 -12.65
C ALA A 708 -7.46 37.60 -11.33
N LEU A 709 -6.23 38.10 -11.34
CA LEU A 709 -5.43 38.34 -10.13
C LEU A 709 -6.09 39.34 -9.18
N GLU A 710 -6.68 40.43 -9.70
CA GLU A 710 -7.51 41.35 -8.91
C GLU A 710 -8.73 40.68 -8.26
N ALA A 711 -9.39 39.78 -9.00
CA ALA A 711 -10.52 39.01 -8.49
C ALA A 711 -10.09 38.01 -7.41
N ILE A 712 -8.95 37.34 -7.57
CA ILE A 712 -8.37 36.44 -6.55
C ILE A 712 -8.01 37.24 -5.28
N ALA A 713 -7.37 38.41 -5.41
CA ALA A 713 -7.04 39.28 -4.28
C ALA A 713 -8.29 39.75 -3.51
N ARG A 714 -9.32 40.21 -4.22
CA ARG A 714 -10.62 40.57 -3.61
C ARG A 714 -11.29 39.36 -2.94
N GLY A 715 -11.13 38.16 -3.52
CA GLY A 715 -11.57 36.91 -2.92
C GLY A 715 -10.89 36.64 -1.58
N ALA A 716 -9.58 36.88 -1.47
CA ALA A 716 -8.82 36.66 -0.24
C ALA A 716 -9.26 37.60 0.88
N GLU A 717 -9.56 38.86 0.56
CA GLU A 717 -10.04 39.87 1.51
C GLU A 717 -11.50 39.64 1.96
N SER A 718 -12.40 39.25 1.05
CA SER A 718 -13.86 39.30 1.27
C SER A 718 -14.60 37.97 1.14
N GLY A 719 -13.90 36.90 0.76
CA GLY A 719 -14.48 35.59 0.41
C GLY A 719 -15.22 35.57 -0.93
N LYS A 720 -15.33 36.72 -1.62
CA LYS A 720 -16.08 36.88 -2.87
C LYS A 720 -15.21 37.55 -3.94
N PRO A 721 -14.76 36.82 -4.99
CA PRO A 721 -13.88 37.39 -6.01
C PRO A 721 -14.54 38.49 -6.86
N PHE A 722 -15.88 38.52 -6.91
CA PHE A 722 -16.67 39.52 -7.62
C PHE A 722 -17.63 40.25 -6.67
N GLY A 723 -17.62 41.58 -6.72
CA GLY A 723 -18.62 42.41 -6.06
C GLY A 723 -19.94 42.46 -6.85
N PHE A 724 -21.00 42.98 -6.21
CA PHE A 724 -22.37 43.04 -6.78
C PHE A 724 -22.50 43.86 -8.09
N LEU A 725 -21.50 44.68 -8.43
CA LEU A 725 -21.48 45.60 -9.58
C LEU A 725 -20.18 45.48 -10.41
N ALA A 726 -19.67 44.26 -10.61
CA ALA A 726 -18.45 44.04 -11.38
C ALA A 726 -18.68 44.13 -12.91
N PHE A 727 -18.41 45.31 -13.50
CA PHE A 727 -18.43 45.51 -14.95
C PHE A 727 -17.12 45.08 -15.63
N GLY A 728 -17.20 44.54 -16.85
CA GLY A 728 -16.02 44.26 -17.68
C GLY A 728 -15.15 43.06 -17.25
N VAL A 729 -15.75 42.08 -16.54
CA VAL A 729 -15.10 40.84 -16.07
C VAL A 729 -15.73 39.55 -16.64
N GLY A 730 -16.55 39.66 -17.70
CA GLY A 730 -17.21 38.51 -18.32
C GLY A 730 -16.22 37.44 -18.76
N ASP A 731 -15.11 37.85 -19.36
CA ASP A 731 -14.11 36.99 -19.97
C ASP A 731 -13.29 36.20 -18.94
N ILE A 732 -13.09 36.73 -17.73
CA ILE A 732 -12.34 36.06 -16.66
C ILE A 732 -13.21 35.19 -15.74
N LYS A 733 -14.52 35.40 -15.74
CA LYS A 733 -15.46 34.72 -14.83
C LYS A 733 -15.45 33.19 -14.98
N PRO A 734 -15.35 32.59 -16.19
CA PRO A 734 -15.19 31.15 -16.36
C PRO A 734 -13.88 30.63 -15.76
N HIS A 735 -12.77 31.35 -15.96
CA HIS A 735 -11.45 30.93 -15.48
C HIS A 735 -11.36 30.98 -13.95
N ILE A 736 -11.90 32.02 -13.30
CA ILE A 736 -12.04 32.08 -11.83
C ILE A 736 -12.98 30.97 -11.32
N GLY A 737 -14.08 30.69 -12.03
CA GLY A 737 -15.02 29.61 -11.69
C GLY A 737 -14.46 28.20 -11.86
N ALA A 738 -13.36 28.02 -12.58
CA ALA A 738 -12.66 26.76 -12.76
C ALA A 738 -11.61 26.46 -11.66
N ILE A 739 -11.28 27.43 -10.80
CA ILE A 739 -10.33 27.24 -9.70
C ILE A 739 -10.87 26.21 -8.70
N ARG A 740 -10.02 25.29 -8.25
CA ARG A 740 -10.30 24.32 -7.19
C ARG A 740 -9.19 24.31 -6.14
N VAL A 741 -9.57 24.19 -4.87
CA VAL A 741 -8.68 23.90 -3.73
C VAL A 741 -9.08 22.53 -3.19
N ALA A 742 -8.17 21.57 -3.18
CA ALA A 742 -8.43 20.16 -2.85
C ALA A 742 -9.67 19.58 -3.57
N GLY A 743 -9.86 19.94 -4.85
CA GLY A 743 -11.00 19.51 -5.67
C GLY A 743 -12.31 20.31 -5.50
N LEU A 744 -12.39 21.24 -4.54
CA LEU A 744 -13.59 22.02 -4.24
C LEU A 744 -13.48 23.48 -4.71
N ALA A 745 -14.60 24.14 -5.00
CA ALA A 745 -14.60 25.57 -5.32
C ALA A 745 -14.26 26.40 -4.06
N PRO A 746 -13.44 27.47 -4.15
CA PRO A 746 -13.03 28.24 -2.98
C PRO A 746 -14.24 29.00 -2.37
N GLY A 747 -14.60 28.68 -1.12
CA GLY A 747 -15.80 29.19 -0.46
C GLY A 747 -15.55 30.19 0.67
N SER A 748 -14.34 30.22 1.22
CA SER A 748 -13.93 31.09 2.32
C SER A 748 -12.80 32.05 1.94
N THR A 749 -12.62 33.11 2.73
CA THR A 749 -11.44 34.00 2.66
C THR A 749 -10.13 33.22 2.75
N GLY A 750 -10.08 32.18 3.60
CA GLY A 750 -8.91 31.30 3.75
C GLY A 750 -8.61 30.45 2.51
N ASP A 751 -9.62 30.07 1.74
CA ASP A 751 -9.42 29.35 0.47
C ASP A 751 -8.88 30.29 -0.59
N TRP A 752 -9.47 31.48 -0.73
CA TRP A 752 -9.02 32.49 -1.69
C TRP A 752 -7.63 33.04 -1.36
N ALA A 753 -7.28 33.22 -0.08
CA ALA A 753 -5.92 33.59 0.34
C ALA A 753 -4.89 32.51 -0.02
N HIS A 754 -5.28 31.24 0.00
CA HIS A 754 -4.43 30.13 -0.44
C HIS A 754 -4.29 30.09 -1.98
N VAL A 755 -5.38 30.34 -2.72
CA VAL A 755 -5.35 30.56 -4.19
C VAL A 755 -4.47 31.76 -4.56
N GLN A 756 -4.49 32.85 -3.78
CA GLN A 756 -3.66 34.02 -4.00
C GLN A 756 -2.17 33.70 -3.83
N ARG A 757 -1.80 32.92 -2.80
CA ARG A 757 -0.42 32.42 -2.65
C ARG A 757 -0.02 31.48 -3.80
N PHE A 758 -0.94 30.66 -4.31
CA PHE A 758 -0.69 29.81 -5.47
C PHE A 758 -0.44 30.61 -6.76
N ALA A 759 -1.21 31.67 -7.01
CA ALA A 759 -0.99 32.57 -8.15
C ALA A 759 0.32 33.36 -8.06
N ALA A 760 0.70 33.78 -6.83
CA ALA A 760 2.01 34.36 -6.58
C ALA A 760 3.15 33.34 -6.83
N LEU A 761 2.97 32.07 -6.44
CA LEU A 761 3.93 31.00 -6.71
C LEU A 761 4.08 30.74 -8.22
N HIS A 762 2.98 30.65 -8.97
CA HIS A 762 3.00 30.51 -10.44
C HIS A 762 3.81 31.63 -11.10
N THR A 763 3.58 32.87 -10.70
CA THR A 763 4.31 34.05 -11.20
C THR A 763 5.82 33.96 -10.92
N ARG A 764 6.19 33.53 -9.71
CA ARG A 764 7.60 33.34 -9.32
C ARG A 764 8.26 32.20 -10.08
N LEU A 765 7.56 31.07 -10.26
CA LEU A 765 8.06 29.92 -11.02
C LEU A 765 8.26 30.27 -12.49
N LEU A 766 7.33 31.02 -13.10
CA LEU A 766 7.46 31.49 -14.48
C LEU A 766 8.70 32.38 -14.65
N SER A 767 8.91 33.33 -13.74
CA SER A 767 10.11 34.19 -13.74
C SER A 767 11.42 33.38 -13.59
N PHE A 768 11.44 32.42 -12.66
CA PHE A 768 12.58 31.51 -12.43
C PHE A 768 12.90 30.69 -13.68
N VAL A 769 11.88 30.03 -14.27
CA VAL A 769 12.05 29.16 -15.44
C VAL A 769 12.51 29.93 -16.67
N VAL A 770 11.97 31.13 -16.90
CA VAL A 770 12.43 32.01 -18.00
C VAL A 770 13.91 32.37 -17.82
N ARG A 771 14.33 32.77 -16.62
CA ARG A 771 15.73 33.11 -16.34
C ARG A 771 16.68 31.91 -16.44
N TRP A 772 16.25 30.75 -15.94
CA TRP A 772 16.99 29.49 -16.06
C TRP A 772 17.20 29.11 -17.53
N ASN A 773 16.12 29.07 -18.31
CA ASN A 773 16.17 28.65 -19.71
C ASN A 773 17.05 29.57 -20.58
N THR A 774 17.24 30.84 -20.22
CA THR A 774 18.14 31.78 -20.91
C THR A 774 19.58 31.28 -21.02
N PHE A 775 20.10 30.57 -20.00
CA PHE A 775 21.48 30.07 -19.98
C PHE A 775 21.58 28.53 -19.96
N ALA A 776 20.44 27.83 -19.89
CA ALA A 776 20.41 26.38 -19.67
C ALA A 776 21.22 25.59 -20.70
N GLU A 777 20.94 25.77 -22.00
CA GLU A 777 21.63 25.07 -23.08
C GLU A 777 23.15 25.38 -23.10
N LEU A 778 23.53 26.64 -22.84
CA LEU A 778 24.92 27.07 -22.76
C LEU A 778 25.68 26.32 -21.66
N LEU A 779 25.03 26.03 -20.52
CA LEU A 779 25.58 25.24 -19.42
C LEU A 779 25.33 23.73 -19.51
N SER A 780 24.72 23.22 -20.59
CA SER A 780 24.23 21.83 -20.70
C SER A 780 23.17 21.44 -19.64
N LEU A 781 22.48 22.40 -19.03
CA LEU A 781 21.34 22.15 -18.16
C LEU A 781 20.10 21.76 -18.98
N PRO A 782 19.21 20.90 -18.45
CA PRO A 782 17.92 20.65 -19.08
C PRO A 782 17.01 21.88 -18.97
N LEU A 783 16.16 22.07 -20.00
CA LEU A 783 15.13 23.10 -20.01
C LEU A 783 14.00 22.76 -19.02
N LEU A 784 13.52 23.78 -18.32
CA LEU A 784 12.43 23.68 -17.36
C LEU A 784 11.11 24.20 -17.94
N GLN A 785 9.99 23.71 -17.40
CA GLN A 785 8.65 24.16 -17.78
C GLN A 785 8.02 25.00 -16.65
N PRO A 786 7.33 26.12 -16.95
CA PRO A 786 6.72 27.01 -15.97
C PRO A 786 5.36 26.44 -15.50
N ASP A 787 5.38 25.24 -14.92
CA ASP A 787 4.21 24.53 -14.42
C ASP A 787 4.43 24.08 -12.97
N VAL A 788 3.51 24.44 -12.09
CA VAL A 788 3.53 24.10 -10.67
C VAL A 788 3.47 22.58 -10.46
N ALA A 789 2.84 21.82 -11.37
CA ALA A 789 2.85 20.35 -11.32
C ALA A 789 4.25 19.75 -11.56
N GLN A 790 5.12 20.46 -12.29
CA GLN A 790 6.50 20.05 -12.57
C GLN A 790 7.52 20.51 -11.50
N LEU A 791 7.08 21.16 -10.41
CA LEU A 791 7.96 21.65 -9.35
C LEU A 791 8.93 20.60 -8.81
N ARG A 792 8.52 19.32 -8.74
CA ARG A 792 9.41 18.22 -8.31
C ARG A 792 10.60 18.03 -9.25
N MET A 793 10.37 18.08 -10.56
CA MET A 793 11.42 17.93 -11.58
C MET A 793 12.34 19.16 -11.56
N THR A 794 11.75 20.36 -11.50
CA THR A 794 12.46 21.63 -11.35
C THR A 794 13.38 21.64 -10.12
N GLU A 795 12.89 21.15 -8.98
CA GLU A 795 13.68 20.95 -7.75
C GLU A 795 14.85 19.99 -7.94
N GLN A 796 14.60 18.80 -8.50
CA GLN A 796 15.65 17.78 -8.68
C GLN A 796 16.77 18.28 -9.60
N VAL A 797 16.40 18.92 -10.72
CA VAL A 797 17.33 19.56 -11.64
C VAL A 797 18.11 20.69 -10.96
N ALA A 798 17.42 21.63 -10.30
CA ALA A 798 18.08 22.81 -9.72
C ALA A 798 19.02 22.43 -8.56
N LEU A 799 18.65 21.43 -7.74
CA LEU A 799 19.50 20.92 -6.66
C LEU A 799 20.73 20.17 -7.17
N ALA A 800 20.57 19.32 -8.20
CA ALA A 800 21.70 18.64 -8.84
C ALA A 800 22.66 19.65 -9.49
N ALA A 801 22.12 20.69 -10.14
CA ALA A 801 22.93 21.78 -10.70
C ALA A 801 23.68 22.57 -9.61
N ARG A 802 23.03 22.86 -8.47
CA ARG A 802 23.68 23.51 -7.31
C ARG A 802 24.83 22.67 -6.76
N ARG A 803 24.65 21.35 -6.61
CA ARG A 803 25.72 20.44 -6.13
C ARG A 803 26.89 20.38 -7.11
N ALA A 804 26.63 20.22 -8.40
CA ALA A 804 27.66 20.22 -9.44
C ALA A 804 28.38 21.58 -9.58
N HIS A 805 27.67 22.70 -9.37
CA HIS A 805 28.25 24.03 -9.26
C HIS A 805 29.19 24.13 -8.06
N THR A 806 28.73 23.84 -6.83
CA THR A 806 29.56 23.89 -5.61
C THR A 806 30.79 23.00 -5.71
N LEU A 807 30.65 21.80 -6.29
CA LEU A 807 31.76 20.91 -6.59
C LEU A 807 32.78 21.60 -7.52
N ALA A 808 32.33 22.20 -8.63
CA ALA A 808 33.19 22.89 -9.60
C ALA A 808 33.82 24.20 -9.11
N THR A 809 33.14 24.98 -8.26
CA THR A 809 33.60 26.31 -7.82
C THR A 809 34.36 26.29 -6.50
N THR A 810 34.13 25.28 -5.65
CA THR A 810 34.71 25.20 -4.31
C THR A 810 35.71 24.06 -4.23
N HIS A 811 35.29 22.81 -4.45
CA HIS A 811 36.15 21.65 -4.26
C HIS A 811 37.18 21.49 -5.39
N ASP A 812 36.77 21.60 -6.65
CA ASP A 812 37.65 21.48 -7.82
C ASP A 812 38.72 22.58 -7.89
N VAL A 813 38.49 23.73 -7.25
CA VAL A 813 39.45 24.84 -7.13
C VAL A 813 40.42 24.60 -5.96
N MET A 814 39.92 24.12 -4.83
CA MET A 814 40.69 23.95 -3.59
C MET A 814 41.54 22.66 -3.59
N LEU A 815 41.02 21.55 -4.11
CA LEU A 815 41.70 20.24 -4.07
C LEU A 815 43.08 20.23 -4.74
N PRO A 816 43.28 20.82 -5.94
CA PRO A 816 44.62 20.90 -6.55
C PRO A 816 45.59 21.73 -5.70
N GLY A 817 45.12 22.81 -5.06
CA GLY A 817 45.95 23.67 -4.21
C GLY A 817 46.44 22.97 -2.95
N LEU A 818 45.55 22.28 -2.23
CA LEU A 818 45.95 21.43 -1.09
C LEU A 818 46.87 20.28 -1.56
N ALA A 819 46.59 19.67 -2.72
CA ALA A 819 47.42 18.61 -3.25
C ALA A 819 48.83 19.07 -3.65
N GLU A 820 49.01 20.34 -4.06
CA GLU A 820 50.33 20.95 -4.29
C GLU A 820 51.16 21.11 -3.01
N GLN A 821 50.54 21.19 -1.82
CA GLN A 821 51.25 21.21 -0.54
C GLN A 821 51.70 19.81 -0.11
N VAL A 822 51.00 18.76 -0.56
CA VAL A 822 51.17 17.39 -0.07
C VAL A 822 52.00 16.51 -1.00
N PHE A 823 51.69 16.47 -2.30
CA PHE A 823 52.29 15.56 -3.26
C PHE A 823 53.44 16.19 -4.06
N ALA A 824 54.49 15.42 -4.33
CA ALA A 824 55.58 15.84 -5.21
C ALA A 824 55.14 15.90 -6.69
N GLN A 825 54.11 15.14 -7.07
CA GLN A 825 53.43 15.21 -8.36
C GLN A 825 51.92 15.15 -8.15
N VAL A 826 51.20 16.19 -8.58
CA VAL A 826 49.78 16.34 -8.27
C VAL A 826 48.90 15.61 -9.28
N PRO A 827 48.03 14.66 -8.85
CA PRO A 827 47.17 13.88 -9.75
C PRO A 827 45.95 14.69 -10.18
N ARG A 828 46.16 15.78 -10.95
CA ARG A 828 45.11 16.74 -11.31
C ARG A 828 43.93 16.13 -12.07
N SER A 829 44.14 15.08 -12.87
CA SER A 829 43.05 14.32 -13.52
C SER A 829 42.10 13.72 -12.49
N ASP A 830 42.68 13.08 -11.47
CA ASP A 830 41.96 12.23 -10.53
C ASP A 830 41.22 13.08 -9.48
N LEU A 831 41.84 14.20 -9.07
CA LEU A 831 41.23 15.23 -8.23
C LEU A 831 40.01 15.91 -8.88
N LEU A 832 39.92 15.90 -10.20
CA LEU A 832 38.84 16.51 -10.99
C LEU A 832 37.88 15.48 -11.61
N GLY A 833 38.12 14.20 -11.35
CA GLY A 833 37.49 13.03 -11.97
C GLY A 833 36.19 12.55 -11.29
N ARG A 834 35.85 11.29 -11.52
CA ARG A 834 34.67 10.60 -10.98
C ARG A 834 34.95 10.08 -9.56
N HIS A 835 33.96 9.51 -8.87
CA HIS A 835 34.11 9.04 -7.48
C HIS A 835 35.25 8.03 -7.33
N ALA A 836 35.42 7.13 -8.31
CA ALA A 836 36.49 6.14 -8.33
C ALA A 836 37.90 6.77 -8.35
N ASP A 837 38.06 7.93 -8.99
CA ASP A 837 39.36 8.60 -9.12
C ASP A 837 39.73 9.33 -7.83
N LEU A 838 38.77 10.03 -7.21
CA LEU A 838 38.92 10.62 -5.88
C LEU A 838 39.22 9.55 -4.82
N ALA A 839 38.54 8.40 -4.88
CA ALA A 839 38.77 7.29 -3.97
C ALA A 839 40.20 6.72 -4.08
N ARG A 840 40.81 6.75 -5.27
CA ARG A 840 42.21 6.35 -5.52
C ARG A 840 43.18 7.27 -4.78
N VAL A 841 43.07 8.58 -4.99
CA VAL A 841 43.94 9.59 -4.32
C VAL A 841 43.79 9.52 -2.80
N ARG A 842 42.56 9.31 -2.31
CA ARG A 842 42.26 9.13 -0.89
C ARG A 842 43.00 7.94 -0.27
N GLU A 843 43.03 6.81 -0.96
CA GLU A 843 43.72 5.59 -0.49
C GLU A 843 45.24 5.81 -0.39
N HIS A 844 45.85 6.49 -1.37
CA HIS A 844 47.28 6.84 -1.31
C HIS A 844 47.62 7.72 -0.09
N LEU A 845 46.78 8.71 0.24
CA LEU A 845 46.99 9.56 1.44
C LEU A 845 46.87 8.78 2.74
N ARG A 846 45.86 7.90 2.85
CA ARG A 846 45.64 7.10 4.06
C ARG A 846 46.86 6.24 4.37
N ARG A 847 47.42 5.55 3.37
CA ARG A 847 48.64 4.73 3.53
C ARG A 847 49.82 5.55 4.06
N HIS A 848 50.07 6.74 3.52
CA HIS A 848 51.15 7.61 4.00
C HIS A 848 50.94 8.09 5.44
N LEU A 849 49.71 8.49 5.80
CA LEU A 849 49.37 8.92 7.16
C LEU A 849 49.50 7.77 8.17
N THR A 850 49.03 6.56 7.81
CA THR A 850 49.20 5.36 8.62
C THR A 850 50.68 5.09 8.91
N ARG A 851 51.58 5.16 7.92
CA ARG A 851 53.02 4.99 8.16
C ARG A 851 53.58 5.99 9.17
N ALA A 852 53.17 7.25 9.11
CA ALA A 852 53.64 8.28 10.03
C ALA A 852 53.16 8.05 11.48
N GLU A 853 51.94 7.55 11.66
CA GLU A 853 51.37 7.20 12.97
C GLU A 853 52.01 5.95 13.57
N LEU A 854 52.53 5.05 12.73
CA LEU A 854 53.19 3.81 13.15
C LEU A 854 54.68 3.97 13.53
N ALA A 855 55.23 5.19 13.51
CA ALA A 855 56.64 5.44 13.81
C ALA A 855 57.08 5.07 15.25
N GLU A 856 56.17 5.09 16.23
CA GLU A 856 56.49 4.75 17.63
C GLU A 856 56.95 3.29 17.81
N ALA A 857 56.48 2.36 16.98
CA ALA A 857 56.83 0.95 17.03
C ALA A 857 58.32 0.67 16.81
N MET A 858 59.00 1.52 16.01
CA MET A 858 60.44 1.41 15.79
C MET A 858 61.23 1.71 17.08
N THR A 859 60.70 2.54 17.97
CA THR A 859 61.29 2.81 19.29
C THR A 859 61.15 1.60 20.22
N SER A 860 59.98 0.95 20.23
CA SER A 860 59.73 -0.24 21.05
C SER A 860 60.65 -1.42 20.69
N LEU A 861 60.97 -1.59 19.40
CA LEU A 861 61.89 -2.63 18.92
C LEU A 861 63.32 -2.42 19.43
N ALA A 862 63.77 -1.17 19.57
CA ALA A 862 65.09 -0.86 20.12
C ALA A 862 65.20 -1.26 21.61
N THR A 863 64.20 -0.90 22.42
CA THR A 863 64.18 -1.22 23.86
C THR A 863 64.16 -2.74 24.14
N LEU A 864 63.56 -3.55 23.25
CA LEU A 864 63.55 -5.01 23.39
C LEU A 864 64.95 -5.61 23.18
N ARG A 865 65.78 -5.03 22.32
CA ARG A 865 67.14 -5.52 22.03
C ARG A 865 68.10 -5.29 23.20
N ASP A 866 68.02 -4.13 23.85
CA ASP A 866 68.87 -3.81 25.01
C ASP A 866 68.68 -4.79 26.18
N LYS A 867 67.45 -5.30 26.38
CA LYS A 867 67.12 -6.26 27.44
C LYS A 867 67.68 -7.67 27.24
N LEU A 868 68.20 -8.00 26.05
CA LEU A 868 68.76 -9.32 25.71
C LEU A 868 70.29 -9.39 25.81
N ALA A 869 70.93 -8.29 26.25
CA ALA A 869 72.36 -8.21 26.45
C ALA A 869 72.79 -8.98 27.73
N GLY A 870 73.63 -10.02 27.56
CA GLY A 870 74.23 -10.78 28.66
C GLY A 870 73.52 -12.08 29.05
N ALA A 871 72.33 -12.37 28.52
CA ALA A 871 71.65 -13.66 28.72
C ALA A 871 72.27 -14.78 27.88
N THR A 872 72.30 -16.00 28.43
CA THR A 872 72.95 -17.19 27.84
C THR A 872 72.04 -18.43 27.85
N GLY A 873 72.38 -19.42 27.03
CA GLY A 873 71.64 -20.68 26.90
C GLY A 873 70.62 -20.68 25.77
N PRO A 874 70.15 -21.86 25.30
CA PRO A 874 69.49 -21.99 24.01
C PRO A 874 68.26 -21.08 23.80
N VAL A 875 67.37 -20.97 24.79
CA VAL A 875 66.18 -20.11 24.70
C VAL A 875 66.52 -18.61 24.61
N SER A 876 67.60 -18.17 25.25
CA SER A 876 68.09 -16.78 25.20
C SER A 876 68.64 -16.43 23.81
N ASP A 877 69.31 -17.37 23.15
CA ASP A 877 69.83 -17.21 21.79
C ASP A 877 68.71 -17.29 20.74
N GLN A 878 67.71 -18.16 20.96
CA GLN A 878 66.49 -18.25 20.14
C GLN A 878 65.68 -16.93 20.18
N LEU A 879 65.50 -16.34 21.36
CA LEU A 879 64.82 -15.05 21.52
C LEU A 879 65.55 -13.91 20.79
N ARG A 880 66.88 -13.92 20.78
CA ARG A 880 67.69 -12.94 20.05
C ARG A 880 67.52 -13.08 18.54
N ALA A 881 67.63 -14.30 18.01
CA ALA A 881 67.42 -14.59 16.59
C ALA A 881 66.00 -14.20 16.11
N PHE A 882 64.99 -14.42 16.96
CA PHE A 882 63.61 -14.01 16.69
C PHE A 882 63.46 -12.48 16.53
N VAL A 883 64.06 -11.69 17.43
CA VAL A 883 64.03 -10.21 17.41
C VAL A 883 64.85 -9.60 16.26
N GLU A 884 65.83 -10.35 15.72
CA GLU A 884 66.65 -9.91 14.59
C GLU A 884 66.09 -10.33 13.23
N HIS A 885 65.41 -11.48 13.13
CA HIS A 885 65.07 -12.09 11.84
C HIS A 885 63.58 -12.37 11.60
N ALA A 886 62.75 -12.52 12.64
CA ALA A 886 61.32 -12.85 12.46
C ALA A 886 60.42 -11.60 12.54
N LEU A 887 60.70 -10.68 13.46
CA LEU A 887 59.88 -9.49 13.71
C LEU A 887 59.81 -8.54 12.49
N GLY A 888 58.58 -8.27 12.05
CA GLY A 888 58.21 -7.45 10.89
C GLY A 888 58.36 -8.13 9.52
N THR A 889 58.71 -9.41 9.42
CA THR A 889 58.82 -10.08 8.11
C THR A 889 57.43 -10.30 7.48
N ALA A 890 57.27 -9.97 6.19
CA ALA A 890 55.98 -10.08 5.50
C ALA A 890 55.51 -11.54 5.35
N ASP A 891 56.44 -12.50 5.31
CA ASP A 891 56.14 -13.92 5.06
C ASP A 891 55.63 -14.69 6.30
N LEU A 892 55.55 -14.04 7.47
CA LEU A 892 55.11 -14.65 8.73
C LEU A 892 53.86 -13.93 9.27
N PRO A 893 52.71 -14.61 9.48
CA PRO A 893 51.52 -13.98 10.04
C PRO A 893 51.75 -13.64 11.51
N ALA A 894 51.11 -12.56 11.99
CA ALA A 894 51.27 -12.08 13.35
C ALA A 894 50.91 -13.12 14.41
N GLU A 895 49.89 -13.94 14.19
CA GLU A 895 49.50 -15.06 15.05
C GLU A 895 50.65 -16.04 15.28
N ARG A 896 51.43 -16.33 14.23
CA ARG A 896 52.62 -17.19 14.32
C ARG A 896 53.74 -16.51 15.09
N ILE A 897 53.88 -15.20 14.98
CA ILE A 897 54.90 -14.42 15.70
C ILE A 897 54.53 -14.25 17.18
N VAL A 898 53.24 -14.10 17.48
CA VAL A 898 52.69 -14.19 18.84
C VAL A 898 52.93 -15.59 19.41
N ALA A 899 52.68 -16.65 18.64
CA ALA A 899 52.93 -18.03 19.05
C ALA A 899 54.42 -18.30 19.29
N ASP A 900 55.28 -18.09 18.28
CA ASP A 900 56.74 -18.28 18.37
C ASP A 900 57.33 -17.49 19.55
N TYR A 901 56.89 -16.25 19.81
CA TYR A 901 57.31 -15.48 20.99
C TYR A 901 56.67 -15.95 22.30
N ALA A 902 55.39 -16.34 22.29
CA ALA A 902 54.71 -16.89 23.45
C ALA A 902 55.34 -18.20 23.88
N ASP A 903 55.78 -19.03 22.93
CA ASP A 903 56.46 -20.30 23.15
C ASP A 903 57.86 -20.05 23.73
N ILE A 904 58.62 -19.09 23.17
CA ILE A 904 59.91 -18.67 23.76
C ILE A 904 59.72 -18.10 25.18
N LEU A 905 58.71 -17.26 25.41
CA LEU A 905 58.41 -16.68 26.73
C LEU A 905 57.84 -17.72 27.70
N ALA A 906 57.08 -18.68 27.21
CA ALA A 906 56.57 -19.81 27.98
C ALA A 906 57.69 -20.78 28.32
N ASP A 907 58.66 -21.01 27.44
CA ASP A 907 59.87 -21.77 27.74
C ASP A 907 60.71 -21.06 28.80
N ILE A 908 60.92 -19.74 28.70
CA ILE A 908 61.57 -18.96 29.78
C ILE A 908 60.81 -19.15 31.11
N ARG A 909 59.48 -18.95 31.13
CA ARG A 909 58.63 -19.15 32.33
C ARG A 909 58.61 -20.60 32.83
N ARG A 910 58.71 -21.59 31.94
CA ARG A 910 58.74 -23.02 32.23
C ARG A 910 60.08 -23.40 32.85
N ILE A 911 61.19 -22.89 32.32
CA ILE A 911 62.53 -23.08 32.88
C ILE A 911 62.65 -22.36 34.23
N GLU A 912 62.09 -21.14 34.37
CA GLU A 912 61.94 -20.45 35.66
C GLU A 912 61.13 -21.30 36.67
N ALA A 913 59.96 -21.84 36.27
CA ALA A 913 59.13 -22.70 37.11
C ALA A 913 59.76 -24.06 37.43
N LEU A 914 60.67 -24.55 36.58
CA LEU A 914 61.48 -25.74 36.82
C LEU A 914 62.66 -25.48 37.77
N ALA A 915 62.93 -24.25 38.22
CA ALA A 915 64.05 -23.95 39.14
C ALA A 915 64.11 -24.87 40.39
N PRO A 916 62.99 -25.22 41.06
CA PRO A 916 63.02 -26.18 42.16
C PRO A 916 63.37 -27.61 41.70
N VAL A 917 62.86 -28.04 40.54
CA VAL A 917 63.12 -29.38 39.98
C VAL A 917 64.56 -29.48 39.45
N LEU A 918 65.08 -28.44 38.83
CA LEU A 918 66.50 -28.28 38.46
C LEU A 918 67.39 -28.37 39.70
N ALA A 919 67.00 -27.76 40.82
CA ALA A 919 67.70 -27.91 42.09
C ALA A 919 67.60 -29.35 42.64
N THR A 920 66.41 -29.95 42.68
CA THR A 920 66.18 -31.34 43.12
C THR A 920 66.92 -32.35 42.25
N ALA A 921 67.02 -32.15 40.94
CA ALA A 921 67.77 -33.03 40.05
C ALA A 921 69.29 -32.84 40.19
N ARG A 922 69.79 -31.61 40.36
CA ARG A 922 71.21 -31.39 40.75
C ARG A 922 71.54 -32.08 42.08
N GLN A 923 70.61 -32.08 43.03
CA GLN A 923 70.75 -32.76 44.31
C GLN A 923 70.71 -34.29 44.17
N LEU A 924 69.62 -34.84 43.64
CA LEU A 924 69.34 -36.29 43.54
C LEU A 924 70.18 -37.01 42.48
N ALA A 925 70.53 -36.38 41.36
CA ALA A 925 71.52 -36.96 40.45
C ALA A 925 72.89 -37.02 41.14
N GLY A 926 73.22 -36.00 41.93
CA GLY A 926 74.37 -36.02 42.84
C GLY A 926 74.25 -37.05 43.97
N ASP A 927 73.05 -37.52 44.34
CA ASP A 927 72.83 -38.65 45.27
C ASP A 927 73.00 -40.02 44.57
N ILE A 928 72.51 -40.18 43.33
CA ILE A 928 72.79 -41.38 42.51
C ILE A 928 74.29 -41.53 42.21
N GLU A 929 74.96 -40.44 41.83
CA GLU A 929 76.40 -40.41 41.55
C GLU A 929 77.23 -40.71 42.82
N ARG A 930 76.61 -40.62 44.02
CA ARG A 930 77.16 -41.09 45.31
C ARG A 930 76.81 -42.54 45.66
N HIS A 931 75.96 -43.22 44.89
CA HIS A 931 75.51 -44.61 45.12
C HIS A 931 75.99 -45.63 44.07
N GLY A 932 76.52 -45.20 42.92
CA GLY A 932 77.15 -46.07 41.92
C GLY A 932 76.82 -45.68 40.49
#